data_AF-A0A535F0U6-F1
#
_entry.id   AF-A0A535F0U6-F1
#
_cell.length_a   1.000
_cell.length_b   1.000
_cell.length_c   1.000
_cell.angle_alpha   90.00
_cell.angle_beta   90.00
_cell.angle_gamma   90.00
#
_symmetry.space_group_name_H-M   'P 1'
#
loop_
_entity.id
_entity.type
_entity.pdbx_description
1 polymer ?
#
loop_
_entity_poly.entity_id
_entity_poly.type
_entity_poly.pdbx_seq_one_letter_code
_entity_poly.pdbx_strand_id
1 'polypeptide(L)'
;MYIDGRPLSIDAFRGFVQSIIERAKAILTEELLFGDATPLETLNLFELVDDFEVSNKNHSFMSEECNEMAEGRRGMMNRLKGNKGRWDEMMQMNEERNELKFNSFKAREYESQVERFLELLLILIHITGGQPARGAEITTLRYVNWSTGTRNIFVEDGQIMIVTSYHKAQALTDKLNVIPRFLPEAVGKMLVIYLANVIPFRQLLNHRHETTETQGFLWASDTSKNKSRTWGTQRLTTCLKRESGKELGMELTTSDYRHIAKAINRMYVRGLTRGMNEEDEEEEEEDADDLQACHGKEMADDVYGIRGDILRSLTERSISVFRDVSRRWHSFLKLESKGKRTKKRSNDREIEGQLMKRTQFKVTMKEVREQLKNLYGANGTFKSKEQEAGMQAITNNASPLIIILPTGGGKSLLFMMPTKLKGARTTIVVIPFIALIDDMLKRCKNADISCVEWKPNCNERVSIVIVSADRAVTGRFKGYAMGLHLKGQLDRIVIDESHLTLTAASYRRCMRQLKTLAIPVQLVSLTATLPPRMEKDFEEGLMIQGAQYIRASTNRRNFKYSVEGVDSMEDMQERVKEMIEGDKKKRRMIFCRSRVKCERMANILQCEVYHAGLEGRSECAKRWVTNGGPIVATGALGTGMDIEGIEE
;
A
#
# COMPACT_ATOMS: atom_id res chain seq x y z
N MET A 1 36.69 -13.42 10.75
CA MET A 1 36.84 -12.72 9.45
C MET A 1 38.11 -11.88 9.53
N TYR A 2 38.77 -11.56 8.43
CA TYR A 2 39.96 -10.70 8.46
C TYR A 2 39.65 -9.34 7.81
N ILE A 3 40.13 -8.26 8.43
CA ILE A 3 40.02 -6.90 7.92
C ILE A 3 41.40 -6.27 8.07
N ASP A 4 41.98 -5.80 6.97
CA ASP A 4 43.35 -5.26 6.94
C ASP A 4 44.37 -6.17 7.64
N GLY A 5 44.23 -7.49 7.45
CA GLY A 5 45.11 -8.50 8.05
C GLY A 5 44.87 -8.79 9.54
N ARG A 6 43.90 -8.14 10.20
CA ARG A 6 43.55 -8.39 11.61
C ARG A 6 42.32 -9.30 11.73
N PRO A 7 42.33 -10.28 12.65
CA PRO A 7 41.17 -11.13 12.88
C PRO A 7 40.08 -10.38 13.67
N LEU A 8 38.88 -10.32 13.11
CA LEU A 8 37.65 -9.94 13.80
C LEU A 8 36.81 -11.19 14.07
N SER A 9 36.63 -11.54 15.35
CA SER A 9 35.74 -12.62 15.76
C SER A 9 34.28 -12.16 15.76
N ILE A 10 33.36 -13.08 15.48
CA ILE A 10 31.91 -12.78 15.48
C ILE A 10 31.43 -12.36 16.87
N ASP A 11 31.97 -12.97 17.93
CA ASP A 11 31.59 -12.62 19.29
C ASP A 11 32.15 -11.24 19.71
N ALA A 12 33.34 -10.85 19.26
CA ALA A 12 33.83 -9.49 19.44
C ALA A 12 32.93 -8.47 18.75
N PHE A 13 32.50 -8.75 17.50
CA PHE A 13 31.57 -7.89 16.78
C PHE A 13 30.21 -7.76 17.48
N ARG A 14 29.64 -8.87 17.99
CA ARG A 14 28.41 -8.84 18.79
C ARG A 14 28.58 -8.06 20.09
N GLY A 15 29.69 -8.28 20.79
CA GLY A 15 30.04 -7.57 22.02
C GLY A 15 30.15 -6.06 21.80
N PHE A 16 30.78 -5.65 20.70
CA PHE A 16 30.82 -4.25 20.27
C PHE A 16 29.43 -3.64 20.09
N VAL A 17 28.52 -4.32 19.40
CA VAL A 17 27.14 -3.82 19.20
C VAL A 17 26.40 -3.71 20.54
N GLN A 18 26.50 -4.73 21.40
CA GLN A 18 25.86 -4.70 22.72
C GLN A 18 26.43 -3.57 23.60
N SER A 19 27.75 -3.37 23.58
CA SER A 19 28.45 -2.29 24.31
C SER A 19 27.93 -0.90 23.89
N ILE A 20 27.70 -0.67 22.59
CA ILE A 20 27.08 0.57 22.12
C ILE A 20 25.63 0.71 22.61
N ILE A 21 24.83 -0.36 22.60
CA ILE A 21 23.45 -0.35 23.11
C ILE A 21 23.42 0.06 24.58
N GLU A 22 24.23 -0.57 25.43
CA GLU A 22 24.26 -0.26 26.87
C GLU A 22 24.71 1.18 27.13
N ARG A 23 25.72 1.68 26.42
CA ARG A 23 26.14 3.08 26.55
C ARG A 23 25.08 4.07 26.10
N ALA A 24 24.43 3.81 24.96
CA ALA A 24 23.34 4.66 24.47
C ALA A 24 22.18 4.68 25.47
N LYS A 25 21.85 3.51 26.03
CA LYS A 25 20.83 3.35 27.06
C LYS A 25 21.17 4.14 28.32
N ALA A 26 22.40 3.99 28.84
CA ALA A 26 22.88 4.70 30.02
C ALA A 26 22.82 6.22 29.84
N ILE A 27 23.30 6.76 28.71
CA ILE A 27 23.19 8.19 28.42
C ILE A 27 21.73 8.64 28.38
N LEU A 28 20.85 7.87 27.72
CA LEU A 28 19.43 8.22 27.65
C LEU A 28 18.79 8.26 29.05
N THR A 29 19.00 7.24 29.87
CA THR A 29 18.33 7.14 31.17
C THR A 29 18.97 8.01 32.24
N GLU A 30 20.29 7.97 32.40
CA GLU A 30 21.02 8.65 33.48
C GLU A 30 21.16 10.14 33.21
N GLU A 31 21.45 10.53 31.97
CA GLU A 31 21.68 11.93 31.61
C GLU A 31 20.44 12.59 31.02
N LEU A 32 19.86 12.01 29.96
CA LEU A 32 18.82 12.70 29.18
C LEU A 32 17.44 12.67 29.84
N LEU A 33 17.14 11.65 30.65
CA LEU A 33 15.93 11.50 31.45
C LEU A 33 16.16 11.78 32.94
N PHE A 34 17.32 12.34 33.30
CA PHE A 34 17.66 12.75 34.67
C PHE A 34 17.63 11.60 35.71
N GLY A 35 18.01 10.39 35.29
CA GLY A 35 18.06 9.21 36.14
C GLY A 35 16.78 8.39 36.18
N ASP A 36 15.73 8.79 35.47
CA ASP A 36 14.46 8.06 35.42
C ASP A 36 14.41 7.11 34.21
N ALA A 37 14.64 5.83 34.46
CA ALA A 37 14.57 4.78 33.45
C ALA A 37 13.13 4.29 33.17
N THR A 38 12.17 4.63 34.04
CA THR A 38 10.77 4.18 33.96
C THR A 38 10.18 4.29 32.55
N PRO A 39 10.35 5.40 31.81
CA PRO A 39 9.73 5.56 30.48
C PRO A 39 10.24 4.53 29.48
N LEU A 40 11.52 4.16 29.56
CA LEU A 40 12.12 3.17 28.69
C LEU A 40 11.64 1.74 29.04
N GLU A 41 11.45 1.48 30.34
CA GLU A 41 11.02 0.18 30.86
C GLU A 41 9.54 -0.09 30.58
N THR A 42 8.68 0.92 30.76
CA THR A 42 7.23 0.81 30.60
C THR A 42 6.76 0.92 29.16
N LEU A 43 7.54 1.56 28.27
CA LEU A 43 7.16 1.72 26.86
C LEU A 43 6.89 0.36 26.20
N ASN A 44 5.67 0.18 25.73
CA ASN A 44 5.27 -0.96 24.92
C ASN A 44 5.06 -0.51 23.48
N LEU A 45 6.00 -0.86 22.59
CA LEU A 45 5.92 -0.48 21.17
C LEU A 45 4.67 -1.05 20.47
N PHE A 46 4.06 -2.12 20.98
CA PHE A 46 2.83 -2.68 20.41
C PHE A 46 1.58 -1.84 20.61
N GLU A 47 1.60 -0.93 21.58
CA GLU A 47 0.49 -0.02 21.85
C GLU A 47 0.53 1.21 20.93
N LEU A 48 1.67 1.44 20.27
CA LEU A 48 1.82 2.54 19.32
C LEU A 48 1.17 2.19 17.98
N VAL A 49 0.27 3.07 17.56
CA VAL A 49 -0.40 3.09 16.27
C VAL A 49 0.27 4.12 15.35
N ASP A 50 0.36 3.84 14.06
CA ASP A 50 0.91 4.80 13.11
C ASP A 50 0.17 4.67 11.77
N ASP A 51 -0.33 5.79 11.26
CA ASP A 51 -0.95 5.85 9.93
C ASP A 51 0.07 6.35 8.88
N PHE A 52 0.51 5.43 8.02
CA PHE A 52 1.46 5.69 6.93
C PHE A 52 0.85 6.48 5.77
N GLU A 53 -0.48 6.55 5.67
CA GLU A 53 -1.18 7.20 4.55
C GLU A 53 -1.33 8.72 4.73
N VAL A 54 -1.19 9.21 5.96
CA VAL A 54 -1.33 10.63 6.28
C VAL A 54 -0.04 11.37 5.91
N SER A 55 -0.15 12.24 4.90
CA SER A 55 0.94 13.08 4.40
C SER A 55 0.90 14.52 4.92
N ASN A 56 0.04 14.82 5.91
CA ASN A 56 -0.11 16.16 6.45
C ASN A 56 1.20 16.61 7.13
N LYS A 57 1.50 17.91 7.02
CA LYS A 57 2.62 18.53 7.74
C LYS A 57 2.45 18.29 9.25
N ASN A 58 3.56 18.06 9.95
CA ASN A 58 3.65 17.74 11.38
C ASN A 58 3.13 16.35 11.78
N HIS A 59 2.75 15.49 10.83
CA HIS A 59 2.27 14.15 11.15
C HIS A 59 3.39 13.14 11.41
N SER A 60 3.27 12.38 12.49
CA SER A 60 4.06 11.20 12.86
C SER A 60 3.27 10.31 13.82
N PHE A 61 3.73 9.10 14.13
CA PHE A 61 3.11 8.30 15.21
C PHE A 61 3.06 9.06 16.55
N MET A 62 3.92 10.05 16.79
CA MET A 62 3.86 10.85 18.01
C MET A 62 2.70 11.85 18.04
N SER A 63 2.11 12.18 16.89
CA SER A 63 0.95 13.08 16.81
C SER A 63 -0.38 12.33 16.84
N GLU A 64 -0.36 10.99 16.89
CA GLU A 64 -1.57 10.18 17.02
C GLU A 64 -2.14 10.30 18.44
N GLU A 65 -3.38 10.76 18.57
CA GLU A 65 -4.03 11.00 19.87
C GLU A 65 -4.09 9.74 20.75
N CYS A 66 -4.20 8.56 20.12
CA CYS A 66 -4.30 7.27 20.80
C CYS A 66 -2.97 6.75 21.37
N ASN A 67 -1.82 7.31 21.00
CA ASN A 67 -0.52 6.81 21.45
C ASN A 67 -0.10 7.33 22.82
N GLU A 68 -0.94 8.13 23.48
CA GLU A 68 -0.72 8.69 24.82
C GLU A 68 0.76 8.98 25.10
N MET A 69 1.41 9.74 24.21
CA MET A 69 2.83 10.11 24.31
C MET A 69 2.98 11.16 25.42
N ALA A 70 2.76 10.73 26.67
CA ALA A 70 2.16 11.55 27.72
C ALA A 70 3.16 12.40 28.51
N GLU A 71 4.46 12.29 28.24
CA GLU A 71 5.45 12.98 29.06
C GLU A 71 5.92 14.28 28.40
N GLY A 72 6.32 14.29 27.13
CA GLY A 72 6.60 15.52 26.38
C GLY A 72 7.45 16.54 27.17
N ARG A 73 7.07 17.83 27.11
CA ARG A 73 7.73 18.90 27.89
C ARG A 73 7.42 18.82 29.40
N ARG A 74 6.19 18.50 29.77
CA ARG A 74 5.69 18.60 31.15
C ARG A 74 6.26 17.49 32.03
N GLY A 75 6.26 16.25 31.54
CA GLY A 75 6.86 15.09 32.19
C GLY A 75 8.35 15.28 32.39
N MET A 76 9.08 15.74 31.36
CA MET A 76 10.49 16.09 31.49
C MET A 76 10.76 17.16 32.56
N MET A 77 9.94 18.21 32.63
CA MET A 77 10.06 19.20 33.70
C MET A 77 9.75 18.64 35.09
N ASN A 78 8.78 17.72 35.19
CA ASN A 78 8.47 17.05 36.46
C ASN A 78 9.61 16.14 36.92
N ARG A 79 10.24 15.39 35.99
CA ARG A 79 11.43 14.58 36.28
C ARG A 79 12.60 15.43 36.74
N LEU A 80 12.87 16.52 36.03
CA LEU A 80 13.93 17.47 36.43
C LEU A 80 13.67 18.02 37.84
N LYS A 81 12.44 18.46 38.14
CA LYS A 81 12.05 18.92 39.50
C LYS A 81 12.18 17.84 40.57
N GLY A 82 11.87 16.59 40.22
CA GLY A 82 11.99 15.44 41.11
C GLY A 82 13.45 15.12 41.48
N ASN A 83 14.38 15.40 40.56
CA ASN A 83 15.81 15.27 40.82
C ASN A 83 16.40 16.60 41.33
N LYS A 84 16.29 16.84 42.65
CA LYS A 84 16.73 18.09 43.29
C LYS A 84 18.16 18.51 42.92
N GLY A 85 19.10 17.57 42.87
CA GLY A 85 20.49 17.86 42.49
C GLY A 85 20.61 18.39 41.06
N ARG A 86 19.96 17.72 40.09
CA ARG A 86 19.96 18.19 38.69
C ARG A 86 19.14 19.47 38.51
N TRP A 87 18.06 19.66 39.27
CA TRP A 87 17.26 20.90 39.25
C TRP A 87 18.09 22.11 39.66
N ASP A 88 18.79 22.03 40.80
CA ASP A 88 19.59 23.13 41.35
C ASP A 88 20.76 23.50 40.42
N GLU A 89 21.32 22.52 39.69
CA GLU A 89 22.33 22.78 38.67
C GLU A 89 21.72 23.44 37.41
N MET A 90 20.60 22.90 36.92
CA MET A 90 20.02 23.23 35.62
C MET A 90 19.25 24.55 35.64
N MET A 91 18.79 25.02 36.80
CA MET A 91 18.06 26.29 36.95
C MET A 91 18.93 27.36 37.60
N GLN A 92 18.78 28.61 37.16
CA GLN A 92 19.44 29.77 37.75
C GLN A 92 18.44 30.93 37.85
N MET A 93 18.60 31.79 38.86
CA MET A 93 17.79 33.00 38.96
C MET A 93 18.32 34.07 38.00
N ASN A 94 17.43 34.72 37.27
CA ASN A 94 17.74 35.93 36.52
C ASN A 94 17.45 37.14 37.42
N GLU A 95 18.48 37.70 38.05
CA GLU A 95 18.33 38.83 38.99
C GLU A 95 17.70 40.07 38.35
N GLU A 96 17.97 40.33 37.06
CA GLU A 96 17.43 41.50 36.35
C GLU A 96 15.91 41.42 36.10
N ARG A 97 15.37 40.20 35.93
CA ARG A 97 13.95 39.97 35.63
C ARG A 97 13.19 39.31 36.77
N ASN A 98 13.88 38.96 37.85
CA ASN A 98 13.36 38.16 38.96
C ASN A 98 12.66 36.87 38.49
N GLU A 99 13.26 36.18 37.50
CA GLU A 99 12.68 35.02 36.84
C GLU A 99 13.64 33.83 36.86
N LEU A 100 13.10 32.64 37.13
CA LEU A 100 13.86 31.39 37.05
C LEU A 100 14.09 31.02 35.57
N LYS A 101 15.35 30.89 35.15
CA LYS A 101 15.74 30.51 33.78
C LYS A 101 16.67 29.29 33.79
N PHE A 102 16.84 28.66 32.64
CA PHE A 102 17.85 27.61 32.50
C PHE A 102 19.27 28.17 32.62
N ASN A 103 20.14 27.41 33.29
CA ASN A 103 21.56 27.65 33.32
C ASN A 103 22.16 27.35 31.95
N SER A 104 22.64 28.39 31.26
CA SER A 104 23.17 28.28 29.90
C SER A 104 24.35 27.33 29.77
N PHE A 105 25.17 27.17 30.81
CA PHE A 105 26.29 26.22 30.82
C PHE A 105 25.77 24.79 30.92
N LYS A 106 24.88 24.51 31.87
CA LYS A 106 24.28 23.19 32.06
C LYS A 106 23.38 22.76 30.90
N ALA A 107 22.67 23.70 30.27
CA ALA A 107 21.94 23.44 29.04
C ALA A 107 22.87 23.03 27.87
N ARG A 108 24.08 23.60 27.77
CA ARG A 108 25.09 23.18 26.78
C ARG A 108 25.68 21.81 27.10
N GLU A 109 25.90 21.51 28.38
CA GLU A 109 26.34 20.19 28.83
C GLU A 109 25.30 19.12 28.47
N TYR A 110 24.02 19.38 28.70
CA TYR A 110 22.92 18.51 28.28
C TYR A 110 22.90 18.29 26.76
N GLU A 111 23.03 19.35 25.95
CA GLU A 111 23.10 19.22 24.49
C GLU A 111 24.31 18.41 24.03
N SER A 112 25.45 18.48 24.73
CA SER A 112 26.61 17.62 24.46
C SER A 112 26.28 16.14 24.70
N GLN A 113 25.54 15.83 25.76
CA GLN A 113 25.06 14.46 26.02
C GLN A 113 24.05 14.00 24.96
N VAL A 114 23.16 14.88 24.50
CA VAL A 114 22.24 14.58 23.38
C VAL A 114 23.02 14.26 22.11
N GLU A 115 24.02 15.08 21.77
CA GLU A 115 24.85 14.87 20.58
C GLU A 115 25.60 13.54 20.68
N ARG A 116 26.16 13.21 21.84
CA ARG A 116 26.80 11.92 22.09
C ARG A 116 25.84 10.74 21.96
N PHE A 117 24.62 10.84 22.51
CA PHE A 117 23.58 9.83 22.37
C PHE A 117 23.21 9.62 20.89
N LEU A 118 22.99 10.71 20.15
CA LEU A 118 22.65 10.65 18.72
C LEU A 118 23.78 10.01 17.89
N GLU A 119 25.05 10.27 18.21
CA GLU A 119 26.17 9.60 17.54
C GLU A 119 26.16 8.08 17.73
N LEU A 120 25.84 7.60 18.93
CA LEU A 120 25.69 6.16 19.19
C LEU A 120 24.44 5.60 18.51
N LEU A 121 23.32 6.31 18.59
CA LEU A 121 22.06 5.91 17.94
C LEU A 121 22.21 5.81 16.41
N LEU A 122 22.99 6.70 15.82
CA LEU A 122 23.32 6.69 14.39
C LEU A 122 24.07 5.40 14.00
N ILE A 123 25.04 4.97 14.81
CA ILE A 123 25.74 3.70 14.62
C ILE A 123 24.76 2.53 14.80
N LEU A 124 23.94 2.55 15.85
CA LEU A 124 23.00 1.48 16.14
C LEU A 124 21.97 1.29 15.02
N ILE A 125 21.36 2.38 14.53
CA ILE A 125 20.42 2.34 13.41
C ILE A 125 21.12 1.79 12.16
N HIS A 126 22.37 2.19 11.91
CA HIS A 126 23.14 1.72 10.76
C HIS A 126 23.51 0.24 10.84
N ILE A 127 23.86 -0.26 12.03
CA ILE A 127 24.36 -1.63 12.21
C ILE A 127 23.23 -2.63 12.46
N THR A 128 22.18 -2.24 13.17
CA THR A 128 21.16 -3.19 13.65
C THR A 128 20.00 -3.35 12.69
N GLY A 129 19.72 -2.39 11.80
CA GLY A 129 18.56 -2.43 10.88
C GLY A 129 18.62 -3.43 9.72
N GLY A 130 19.51 -4.43 9.74
CA GLY A 130 19.76 -5.37 8.65
C GLY A 130 21.02 -5.04 7.85
N GLN A 131 21.01 -5.28 6.54
CA GLN A 131 22.13 -4.85 5.69
C GLN A 131 22.28 -3.32 5.70
N PRO A 132 23.51 -2.77 5.69
CA PRO A 132 23.71 -1.34 5.86
C PRO A 132 23.18 -0.51 4.69
N ALA A 133 22.31 0.44 4.99
CA ALA A 133 21.95 1.50 4.05
C ALA A 133 23.15 2.42 3.74
N ARG A 134 23.05 3.25 2.71
CA ARG A 134 24.10 4.25 2.46
C ARG A 134 24.11 5.31 3.54
N GLY A 135 25.29 5.87 3.84
CA GLY A 135 25.42 6.95 4.81
C GLY A 135 24.45 8.11 4.53
N ALA A 136 24.35 8.55 3.27
CA ALA A 136 23.44 9.61 2.84
C ALA A 136 21.94 9.26 3.02
N GLU A 137 21.57 7.99 2.99
CA GLU A 137 20.17 7.55 3.21
C GLU A 137 19.82 7.57 4.71
N ILE A 138 20.78 7.23 5.59
CA ILE A 138 20.56 7.20 7.04
C ILE A 138 20.69 8.59 7.66
N THR A 139 21.61 9.42 7.18
CA THR A 139 21.84 10.73 7.78
C THR A 139 20.76 11.77 7.39
N THR A 140 19.87 11.42 6.47
CA THR A 140 18.75 12.27 6.02
C THR A 140 17.38 11.83 6.56
N LEU A 141 17.35 10.88 7.51
CA LEU A 141 16.09 10.37 8.08
C LEU A 141 15.25 11.46 8.73
N ARG A 142 13.96 11.47 8.40
CA ARG A 142 12.95 12.32 9.01
C ARG A 142 12.04 11.53 9.93
N TYR A 143 11.72 12.09 11.09
CA TYR A 143 10.80 11.47 12.05
C TYR A 143 9.37 12.04 11.95
N VAL A 144 9.19 13.16 11.27
CA VAL A 144 7.90 13.85 11.10
C VAL A 144 7.75 14.38 9.69
N ASN A 145 6.53 14.38 9.18
CA ASN A 145 6.22 14.98 7.89
C ASN A 145 6.45 16.50 7.93
N TRP A 146 7.12 17.02 6.91
CA TRP A 146 7.40 18.44 6.76
C TRP A 146 7.05 18.93 5.36
N SER A 147 7.08 20.25 5.14
CA SER A 147 6.79 20.84 3.83
C SER A 147 7.79 20.44 2.74
N THR A 148 9.01 20.08 3.13
CA THR A 148 10.09 19.67 2.21
C THR A 148 10.23 18.15 2.06
N GLY A 149 9.39 17.36 2.73
CA GLY A 149 9.46 15.90 2.65
C GLY A 149 8.69 15.21 3.76
N THR A 150 8.21 14.01 3.48
CA THR A 150 7.56 13.10 4.43
C THR A 150 8.57 12.38 5.33
N ARG A 151 8.08 11.79 6.42
CA ARG A 151 8.89 11.01 7.35
C ARG A 151 9.38 9.69 6.76
N ASN A 152 10.45 9.17 7.34
CA ASN A 152 11.07 7.88 7.04
C ASN A 152 10.88 6.86 8.16
N ILE A 153 10.51 7.32 9.36
CA ILE A 153 10.44 6.51 10.57
C ILE A 153 8.96 6.25 10.89
N PHE A 154 8.64 4.97 11.05
CA PHE A 154 7.29 4.47 11.23
C PHE A 154 7.23 3.43 12.34
N VAL A 155 6.05 3.23 12.93
CA VAL A 155 5.78 2.09 13.82
C VAL A 155 4.93 1.06 13.09
N GLU A 156 5.38 -0.20 13.09
CA GLU A 156 4.70 -1.28 12.38
C GLU A 156 4.78 -2.57 13.21
N ASP A 157 3.63 -3.11 13.62
CA ASP A 157 3.50 -4.36 14.40
C ASP A 157 4.39 -4.42 15.66
N GLY A 158 4.52 -3.30 16.37
CA GLY A 158 5.34 -3.20 17.58
C GLY A 158 6.84 -3.08 17.32
N GLN A 159 7.27 -2.84 16.08
CA GLN A 159 8.66 -2.53 15.75
C GLN A 159 8.78 -1.20 15.02
N ILE A 160 9.90 -0.51 15.25
CA ILE A 160 10.24 0.67 14.48
C ILE A 160 10.74 0.24 13.10
N MET A 161 10.09 0.76 12.06
CA MET A 161 10.43 0.57 10.66
C MET A 161 11.01 1.88 10.11
N ILE A 162 12.23 1.80 9.59
CA ILE A 162 12.88 2.87 8.83
C ILE A 162 12.77 2.52 7.36
N VAL A 163 12.22 3.44 6.59
CA VAL A 163 12.10 3.30 5.15
C VAL A 163 13.05 4.29 4.49
N THR A 164 13.97 3.78 3.66
CA THR A 164 14.84 4.59 2.82
C THR A 164 14.54 4.34 1.35
N SER A 165 14.92 5.28 0.49
CA SER A 165 14.64 5.20 -0.94
C SER A 165 15.92 5.29 -1.77
N TYR A 166 15.96 4.55 -2.87
CA TYR A 166 17.17 4.33 -3.65
C TYR A 166 17.05 4.86 -5.09
N HIS A 167 17.86 5.87 -5.42
CA HIS A 167 17.76 6.60 -6.70
C HIS A 167 18.49 5.98 -7.90
N LYS A 168 19.36 4.97 -7.73
CA LYS A 168 20.18 4.49 -8.87
C LYS A 168 19.44 3.59 -9.85
N ALA A 169 18.34 2.96 -9.44
CA ALA A 169 17.45 2.25 -10.37
C ALA A 169 16.63 3.24 -11.23
N GLN A 170 16.41 4.46 -10.74
CA GLN A 170 15.60 5.47 -11.43
C GLN A 170 16.20 5.90 -12.78
N ALA A 171 17.53 5.88 -12.93
CA ALA A 171 18.19 6.22 -14.20
C ALA A 171 18.08 5.13 -15.28
N LEU A 172 17.69 3.90 -14.93
CA LEU A 172 17.62 2.75 -15.83
C LEU A 172 16.21 2.14 -15.95
N THR A 173 15.40 2.19 -14.89
CA THR A 173 14.12 1.48 -14.80
C THR A 173 12.93 2.38 -14.45
N ASP A 174 13.17 3.68 -14.23
CA ASP A 174 12.19 4.70 -13.81
C ASP A 174 11.36 4.30 -12.55
N LYS A 175 11.80 3.27 -11.82
CA LYS A 175 11.20 2.75 -10.60
C LYS A 175 12.06 3.13 -9.39
N LEU A 176 11.41 3.67 -8.37
CA LEU A 176 12.04 4.07 -7.12
C LEU A 176 12.01 2.88 -6.15
N ASN A 177 13.17 2.31 -5.83
CA ASN A 177 13.24 1.15 -4.93
C ASN A 177 13.22 1.63 -3.48
N VAL A 178 12.26 1.11 -2.72
CA VAL A 178 12.04 1.45 -1.32
C VAL A 178 12.50 0.29 -0.46
N ILE A 179 13.30 0.57 0.57
CA ILE A 179 13.95 -0.45 1.38
C ILE A 179 13.56 -0.26 2.86
N PRO A 180 12.58 -1.03 3.36
CA PRO A 180 12.25 -1.12 4.78
C PRO A 180 13.36 -1.80 5.60
N ARG A 181 13.57 -1.29 6.81
CA ARG A 181 14.54 -1.77 7.80
C ARG A 181 13.90 -1.73 9.17
N PHE A 182 13.91 -2.84 9.89
CA PHE A 182 13.31 -2.89 11.22
C PHE A 182 14.40 -2.81 12.28
N LEU A 183 14.16 -2.04 13.34
CA LEU A 183 15.07 -1.95 14.48
C LEU A 183 14.76 -3.04 15.52
N PRO A 184 15.78 -3.49 16.29
CA PRO A 184 15.56 -4.32 17.46
C PRO A 184 14.89 -3.50 18.57
N GLU A 185 14.23 -4.18 19.51
CA GLU A 185 13.37 -3.54 20.52
C GLU A 185 14.10 -2.48 21.33
N ALA A 186 15.30 -2.78 21.83
CA ALA A 186 16.09 -1.84 22.63
C ALA A 186 16.37 -0.53 21.88
N VAL A 187 16.76 -0.61 20.61
CA VAL A 187 17.07 0.57 19.78
C VAL A 187 15.79 1.31 19.40
N GLY A 188 14.73 0.59 19.06
CA GLY A 188 13.41 1.17 18.76
C GLY A 188 12.84 1.96 19.95
N LYS A 189 12.88 1.39 21.16
CA LYS A 189 12.45 2.07 22.39
C LYS A 189 13.27 3.33 22.67
N MET A 190 14.59 3.25 22.59
CA MET A 190 15.46 4.42 22.78
C MET A 190 15.12 5.55 21.79
N LEU A 191 14.87 5.20 20.51
CA LEU A 191 14.45 6.18 19.50
C LEU A 191 13.11 6.83 19.86
N VAL A 192 12.08 6.04 20.21
CA VAL A 192 10.76 6.58 20.58
C VAL A 192 10.86 7.50 21.79
N ILE A 193 11.56 7.09 22.83
CA ILE A 193 11.73 7.89 24.05
C ILE A 193 12.45 9.20 23.76
N TYR A 194 13.51 9.15 22.95
CA TYR A 194 14.21 10.35 22.49
C TYR A 194 13.27 11.30 21.75
N LEU A 195 12.50 10.79 20.78
CA LEU A 195 11.59 11.60 19.98
C LEU A 195 10.45 12.20 20.82
N ALA A 196 9.87 11.43 21.74
CA ALA A 196 8.70 11.83 22.53
C ALA A 196 9.05 12.72 23.74
N ASN A 197 10.24 12.59 24.33
CA ASN A 197 10.62 13.29 25.56
C ASN A 197 11.74 14.31 25.34
N VAL A 198 12.84 13.86 24.74
CA VAL A 198 14.07 14.65 24.64
C VAL A 198 13.89 15.78 23.62
N ILE A 199 13.36 15.52 22.42
CA ILE A 199 13.14 16.58 21.41
C ILE A 199 12.30 17.75 21.97
N PRO A 200 11.10 17.53 22.55
CA PRO A 200 10.31 18.63 23.09
C PRO A 200 11.01 19.38 24.24
N PHE A 201 11.79 18.69 25.07
CA PHE A 201 12.55 19.33 26.15
C PHE A 201 13.73 20.16 25.63
N ARG A 202 14.43 19.71 24.59
CA ARG A 202 15.48 20.52 23.93
C ARG A 202 14.95 21.83 23.37
N GLN A 203 13.74 21.80 22.79
CA GLN A 203 13.03 23.00 22.32
C GLN A 203 12.72 23.98 23.46
N LEU A 204 12.64 23.50 24.71
CA LEU A 204 12.48 24.33 25.91
C LEU A 204 13.82 24.92 26.38
N LEU A 205 14.91 24.17 26.32
CA LEU A 205 16.23 24.56 26.83
C LEU A 205 16.91 25.70 26.06
N ASN A 206 16.70 25.82 24.74
CA ASN A 206 17.34 26.86 23.95
C ASN A 206 16.54 27.24 22.71
N HIS A 207 16.50 28.54 22.40
CA HIS A 207 16.10 29.13 21.11
C HIS A 207 17.09 28.83 19.97
N ARG A 208 17.89 27.75 20.05
CA ARG A 208 18.74 27.36 18.92
C ARG A 208 17.81 26.89 17.81
N HIS A 209 17.71 27.76 16.82
CA HIS A 209 16.91 27.61 15.62
C HIS A 209 17.13 26.22 15.01
N GLU A 210 16.24 25.27 15.32
CA GLU A 210 15.65 24.52 14.21
C GLU A 210 15.16 25.59 13.26
N THR A 211 15.96 25.85 12.23
CA THR A 211 15.48 26.66 11.12
C THR A 211 14.33 25.87 10.51
N THR A 212 13.43 26.56 9.83
CA THR A 212 12.39 25.89 9.03
C THR A 212 12.96 24.84 8.07
N GLU A 213 14.27 24.90 7.78
CA GLU A 213 15.01 23.98 6.91
C GLU A 213 15.54 22.71 7.60
N THR A 214 15.88 22.74 8.90
CA THR A 214 16.39 21.56 9.64
C THR A 214 15.32 20.83 10.45
N GLN A 215 14.13 21.43 10.57
CA GLN A 215 13.02 20.89 11.33
C GLN A 215 12.55 19.53 10.79
N GLY A 216 12.42 18.57 11.71
CA GLY A 216 11.91 17.22 11.44
C GLY A 216 12.94 16.18 10.98
N PHE A 217 14.21 16.56 10.82
CA PHE A 217 15.31 15.62 10.63
C PHE A 217 15.80 15.04 11.95
N LEU A 218 16.09 13.74 11.99
CA LEU A 218 16.65 13.08 13.17
C LEU A 218 18.09 13.56 13.45
N TRP A 219 18.85 13.88 12.38
CA TRP A 219 20.27 14.28 12.46
C TRP A 219 20.46 15.73 12.00
N ALA A 220 19.71 16.67 12.58
CA ALA A 220 19.82 18.08 12.26
C ALA A 220 21.23 18.64 12.58
N SER A 221 21.79 19.41 11.65
CA SER A 221 23.03 20.17 11.87
C SER A 221 22.72 21.58 12.36
N ASP A 222 23.64 22.16 13.14
CA ASP A 222 23.62 23.59 13.44
C ASP A 222 24.04 24.37 12.18
N THR A 223 23.05 24.91 11.45
CA THR A 223 23.28 25.61 10.18
C THR A 223 24.03 26.93 10.34
N SER A 224 24.15 27.45 11.58
CA SER A 224 25.03 28.60 11.85
C SER A 224 26.52 28.25 11.75
N LYS A 225 26.85 26.96 11.85
CA LYS A 225 28.22 26.43 11.83
C LYS A 225 28.51 25.56 10.61
N ASN A 226 27.48 25.01 9.97
CA ASN A 226 27.62 24.02 8.92
C ASN A 226 26.73 24.35 7.71
N LYS A 227 27.26 24.24 6.49
CA LYS A 227 26.49 24.52 5.27
C LYS A 227 25.37 23.49 5.01
N SER A 228 25.52 22.27 5.53
CA SER A 228 24.53 21.19 5.37
C SER A 228 23.46 21.24 6.45
N ARG A 229 22.21 20.95 6.06
CA ARG A 229 21.02 20.86 6.94
C ARG A 229 21.07 19.65 7.88
N THR A 230 21.77 18.59 7.49
CA THR A 230 21.85 17.33 8.23
C THR A 230 23.30 16.93 8.49
N TRP A 231 23.51 15.91 9.32
CA TRP A 231 24.84 15.32 9.50
C TRP A 231 25.28 14.66 8.18
N GLY A 232 26.57 14.77 7.87
CA GLY A 232 27.13 14.13 6.67
C GLY A 232 27.52 12.67 6.91
N THR A 233 27.69 11.91 5.82
CA THR A 233 28.24 10.54 5.87
C THR A 233 29.62 10.46 6.54
N GLN A 234 30.40 11.55 6.46
CA GLN A 234 31.68 11.65 7.15
C GLN A 234 31.52 11.53 8.67
N ARG A 235 30.45 12.08 9.25
CA ARG A 235 30.21 12.01 10.69
C ARG A 235 29.90 10.59 11.13
N LEU A 236 29.05 9.85 10.39
CA LEU A 236 28.81 8.42 10.61
C LEU A 236 30.14 7.64 10.57
N THR A 237 30.99 7.92 9.58
CA THR A 237 32.31 7.27 9.44
C THR A 237 33.22 7.57 10.63
N THR A 238 33.32 8.83 11.06
CA THR A 238 34.12 9.23 12.24
C THR A 238 33.62 8.56 13.51
N CYS A 239 32.29 8.53 13.71
CA CYS A 239 31.70 7.89 14.89
C CYS A 239 31.99 6.40 14.90
N LEU A 240 31.79 5.71 13.76
CA LEU A 240 32.03 4.28 13.64
C LEU A 240 33.51 3.95 13.89
N LYS A 241 34.45 4.69 13.30
CA LYS A 241 35.89 4.53 13.56
C LYS A 241 36.24 4.68 15.03
N ARG A 242 35.72 5.72 15.68
CA ARG A 242 35.99 6.00 17.09
C ARG A 242 35.48 4.88 18.01
N GLU A 243 34.25 4.40 17.80
CA GLU A 243 33.69 3.35 18.66
C GLU A 243 34.32 1.98 18.38
N SER A 244 34.52 1.63 17.11
CA SER A 244 35.18 0.36 16.74
C SER A 244 36.66 0.34 17.13
N GLY A 245 37.37 1.47 17.04
CA GLY A 245 38.76 1.59 17.49
C GLY A 245 38.91 1.31 18.98
N LYS A 246 37.96 1.79 19.80
CA LYS A 246 37.95 1.57 21.25
C LYS A 246 37.64 0.12 21.64
N GLU A 247 36.65 -0.49 21.02
CA GLU A 247 36.11 -1.78 21.45
C GLU A 247 36.70 -2.98 20.69
N LEU A 248 37.00 -2.80 19.41
CA LEU A 248 37.53 -3.83 18.52
C LEU A 248 39.03 -3.67 18.25
N GLY A 249 39.64 -2.57 18.68
CA GLY A 249 41.03 -2.23 18.32
C GLY A 249 41.23 -1.94 16.84
N MET A 250 40.15 -1.59 16.12
CA MET A 250 40.12 -1.44 14.67
C MET A 250 39.22 -0.28 14.26
N GLU A 251 39.71 0.66 13.46
CA GLU A 251 38.93 1.82 13.00
C GLU A 251 38.11 1.51 11.74
N LEU A 252 36.91 0.96 11.92
CA LEU A 252 36.04 0.61 10.80
C LEU A 252 35.44 1.85 10.12
N THR A 253 35.59 1.95 8.81
CA THR A 253 34.82 2.89 7.98
C THR A 253 33.42 2.35 7.67
N THR A 254 32.55 3.20 7.14
CA THR A 254 31.25 2.77 6.60
C THR A 254 31.38 1.79 5.43
N SER A 255 32.49 1.84 4.69
CA SER A 255 32.79 0.89 3.61
C SER A 255 33.22 -0.47 4.17
N ASP A 256 34.10 -0.45 5.18
CA ASP A 256 34.58 -1.68 5.83
C ASP A 256 33.42 -2.42 6.47
N TYR A 257 32.56 -1.69 7.19
CA TYR A 257 31.36 -2.27 7.77
C TYR A 257 30.40 -2.83 6.71
N ARG A 258 30.25 -2.18 5.55
CA ARG A 258 29.45 -2.76 4.45
C ARG A 258 30.01 -4.10 3.97
N HIS A 259 31.33 -4.22 3.83
CA HIS A 259 31.96 -5.49 3.46
C HIS A 259 31.77 -6.55 4.54
N ILE A 260 31.95 -6.18 5.81
CA ILE A 260 31.67 -7.06 6.96
C ILE A 260 30.22 -7.55 6.90
N ALA A 261 29.25 -6.64 6.75
CA ALA A 261 27.84 -6.95 6.79
C ALA A 261 27.42 -7.90 5.65
N LYS A 262 27.96 -7.70 4.43
CA LYS A 262 27.74 -8.62 3.30
C LYS A 262 28.28 -10.02 3.57
N ALA A 263 29.49 -10.10 4.12
CA ALA A 263 30.10 -11.39 4.38
C ALA A 263 29.46 -12.11 5.59
N ILE A 264 29.04 -11.37 6.63
CA ILE A 264 28.18 -11.92 7.71
C ILE A 264 26.87 -12.45 7.12
N ASN A 265 26.23 -11.69 6.23
CA ASN A 265 24.97 -12.10 5.63
C ASN A 265 25.10 -13.44 4.91
N ARG A 266 26.11 -13.57 4.05
CA ARG A 266 26.38 -14.79 3.29
C ARG A 266 26.68 -15.98 4.20
N MET A 267 27.51 -15.80 5.23
CA MET A 267 28.01 -16.90 6.05
C MET A 267 27.06 -17.32 7.18
N TYR A 268 26.38 -16.37 7.82
CA TYR A 268 25.67 -16.62 9.09
C TYR A 268 24.17 -16.35 9.03
N VAL A 269 23.71 -15.55 8.07
CA VAL A 269 22.29 -15.15 7.97
C VAL A 269 21.57 -15.93 6.86
N ARG A 270 22.22 -16.09 5.70
CA ARG A 270 21.79 -16.97 4.58
C ARG A 270 22.25 -18.42 4.75
N GLY A 271 23.44 -18.65 5.33
CA GLY A 271 24.11 -19.96 5.37
C GLY A 271 23.42 -21.09 6.17
N LEU A 272 22.30 -20.84 6.86
CA LEU A 272 21.54 -21.87 7.58
C LEU A 272 20.55 -22.65 6.71
N THR A 273 20.40 -22.32 5.42
CA THR A 273 19.56 -23.06 4.45
C THR A 273 20.36 -23.78 3.36
N ARG A 274 21.69 -23.59 3.29
CA ARG A 274 22.56 -24.17 2.25
C ARG A 274 23.18 -25.51 2.68
N GLY A 275 22.37 -26.38 3.27
CA GLY A 275 22.70 -27.79 3.45
C GLY A 275 21.85 -28.60 2.49
N MET A 276 22.51 -29.21 1.50
CA MET A 276 21.96 -30.11 0.47
C MET A 276 21.27 -29.40 -0.71
N ASN A 277 22.09 -28.97 -1.66
CA ASN A 277 21.97 -29.23 -3.11
C ASN A 277 22.85 -28.20 -3.82
N GLU A 278 24.03 -28.65 -4.21
CA GLU A 278 24.83 -28.03 -5.25
C GLU A 278 24.17 -28.34 -6.60
N GLU A 279 24.42 -27.46 -7.58
CA GLU A 279 23.94 -27.47 -8.97
C GLU A 279 22.55 -26.85 -9.17
N ASP A 280 22.53 -25.53 -9.39
CA ASP A 280 21.78 -24.88 -10.48
C ASP A 280 22.26 -23.42 -10.61
N GLU A 281 22.81 -23.10 -11.79
CA GLU A 281 23.32 -21.79 -12.18
C GLU A 281 22.19 -20.85 -12.63
N GLU A 282 22.24 -19.61 -12.11
CA GLU A 282 21.90 -18.31 -12.72
C GLU A 282 20.54 -18.12 -13.44
N GLU A 283 19.52 -17.71 -12.67
CA GLU A 283 18.63 -16.59 -13.03
C GLU A 283 18.48 -15.66 -11.81
N GLU A 284 19.10 -14.47 -11.87
CA GLU A 284 19.11 -13.48 -10.78
C GLU A 284 17.74 -12.79 -10.63
N GLU A 285 16.81 -13.41 -9.90
CA GLU A 285 15.77 -12.66 -9.18
C GLU A 285 16.40 -12.00 -7.94
N GLU A 286 16.36 -10.66 -7.85
CA GLU A 286 16.95 -9.89 -6.73
C GLU A 286 16.31 -10.28 -5.38
N ASP A 287 17.00 -11.11 -4.60
CA ASP A 287 16.63 -11.50 -3.23
C ASP A 287 16.52 -10.25 -2.33
N ALA A 288 15.55 -10.21 -1.40
CA ALA A 288 15.34 -9.10 -0.47
C ALA A 288 16.58 -8.77 0.36
N ASP A 289 17.40 -9.78 0.64
CA ASP A 289 18.72 -9.64 1.26
C ASP A 289 19.70 -8.84 0.36
N ASP A 290 19.67 -9.05 -0.96
CA ASP A 290 20.49 -8.31 -1.95
C ASP A 290 19.93 -6.91 -2.23
N LEU A 291 18.60 -6.75 -2.23
CA LEU A 291 17.92 -5.44 -2.28
C LEU A 291 18.32 -4.56 -1.09
N GLN A 292 18.45 -5.13 0.11
CA GLN A 292 18.98 -4.38 1.24
C GLN A 292 20.49 -4.06 1.14
N ALA A 293 21.25 -4.72 0.25
CA ALA A 293 22.73 -4.70 0.20
C ALA A 293 23.38 -3.78 -0.88
N CYS A 294 22.59 -3.06 -1.69
CA CYS A 294 22.90 -1.91 -2.60
C CYS A 294 24.32 -1.79 -3.24
N HIS A 295 24.43 -1.61 -4.58
CA HIS A 295 25.69 -1.36 -5.34
C HIS A 295 25.83 0.10 -5.94
N GLY A 296 27.04 0.71 -5.92
CA GLY A 296 27.34 2.12 -5.51
C GLY A 296 27.36 3.35 -6.47
N LYS A 297 27.40 4.56 -5.85
CA LYS A 297 27.84 5.98 -6.17
C LYS A 297 27.00 7.05 -6.95
N GLU A 298 26.90 8.24 -6.29
CA GLU A 298 26.48 9.67 -6.60
C GLU A 298 25.05 9.97 -7.15
N MET A 299 24.33 11.10 -6.87
CA MET A 299 24.59 12.41 -6.20
C MET A 299 23.31 13.07 -5.55
N ALA A 300 23.53 13.89 -4.50
CA ALA A 300 22.92 15.18 -4.03
C ALA A 300 21.43 15.43 -3.63
N ASP A 301 21.27 15.70 -2.31
CA ASP A 301 20.75 16.88 -1.58
C ASP A 301 19.30 17.41 -1.51
N ASP A 302 18.32 17.06 -2.36
CA ASP A 302 16.96 17.64 -2.17
C ASP A 302 15.76 16.67 -2.40
N VAL A 303 16.00 15.35 -2.53
CA VAL A 303 14.96 14.39 -2.98
C VAL A 303 14.70 13.23 -2.00
N TYR A 304 15.27 13.24 -0.79
CA TYR A 304 15.24 12.06 0.11
C TYR A 304 13.96 11.86 0.96
N GLY A 305 12.94 12.72 0.80
CA GLY A 305 11.61 12.49 1.39
C GLY A 305 10.83 11.41 0.62
N ILE A 306 10.26 10.41 1.30
CA ILE A 306 9.51 9.35 0.62
C ILE A 306 8.11 9.81 0.28
N ARG A 307 7.88 10.24 -0.97
CA ARG A 307 6.52 10.66 -1.39
C ARG A 307 5.47 9.62 -0.98
N GLY A 308 4.31 10.07 -0.47
CA GLY A 308 3.32 9.18 0.14
C GLY A 308 2.74 8.12 -0.81
N ASP A 309 2.81 8.34 -2.12
CA ASP A 309 2.51 7.36 -3.18
C ASP A 309 3.52 6.21 -3.27
N ILE A 310 4.77 6.44 -2.87
CA ILE A 310 5.85 5.45 -2.87
C ILE A 310 5.71 4.50 -1.68
N LEU A 311 5.33 4.98 -0.49
CA LEU A 311 4.97 4.11 0.65
C LEU A 311 3.76 3.22 0.34
N ARG A 312 2.80 3.70 -0.46
CA ARG A 312 1.65 2.91 -0.93
C ARG A 312 2.02 1.73 -1.83
N SER A 313 3.25 1.69 -2.36
CA SER A 313 3.76 0.55 -3.12
C SER A 313 4.30 -0.58 -2.24
N LEU A 314 4.61 -0.31 -0.96
CA LEU A 314 5.04 -1.33 -0.01
C LEU A 314 3.82 -2.13 0.47
N THR A 315 3.67 -3.35 -0.03
CA THR A 315 2.64 -4.27 0.47
C THR A 315 2.99 -4.78 1.87
N GLU A 316 1.99 -5.18 2.68
CA GLU A 316 2.20 -5.84 3.98
C GLU A 316 3.13 -7.07 3.85
N ARG A 317 3.08 -7.78 2.72
CA ARG A 317 3.98 -8.89 2.42
C ARG A 317 5.42 -8.43 2.21
N SER A 318 5.64 -7.37 1.43
CA SER A 318 6.97 -6.79 1.23
C SER A 318 7.55 -6.33 2.57
N ILE A 319 6.73 -5.64 3.37
CA ILE A 319 7.06 -5.20 4.73
C ILE A 319 7.45 -6.40 5.61
N SER A 320 6.67 -7.49 5.59
CA SER A 320 6.98 -8.73 6.33
C SER A 320 8.27 -9.40 5.88
N VAL A 321 8.56 -9.45 4.58
CA VAL A 321 9.81 -10.04 4.06
C VAL A 321 11.02 -9.26 4.60
N PHE A 322 11.00 -7.92 4.50
CA PHE A 322 12.07 -7.09 5.05
C PHE A 322 12.15 -7.14 6.59
N ARG A 323 11.02 -7.37 7.26
CA ARG A 323 10.94 -7.62 8.69
C ARG A 323 11.65 -8.92 9.07
N ASP A 324 11.42 -9.99 8.32
CA ASP A 324 12.05 -11.29 8.57
C ASP A 324 13.56 -11.25 8.28
N VAL A 325 14.00 -10.55 7.23
CA VAL A 325 15.42 -10.25 6.98
C VAL A 325 16.04 -9.54 8.19
N SER A 326 15.43 -8.45 8.65
CA SER A 326 15.92 -7.68 9.80
C SER A 326 15.93 -8.53 11.08
N ARG A 327 14.92 -9.38 11.30
CA ARG A 327 14.85 -10.29 12.46
C ARG A 327 15.92 -11.39 12.43
N ARG A 328 16.23 -11.95 11.26
CA ARG A 328 17.37 -12.88 11.13
C ARG A 328 18.68 -12.18 11.49
N TRP A 329 18.85 -10.94 11.05
CA TRP A 329 19.98 -10.10 11.43
C TRP A 329 20.04 -9.82 12.94
N HIS A 330 18.91 -9.46 13.57
CA HIS A 330 18.83 -9.27 15.02
C HIS A 330 19.14 -10.57 15.79
N SER A 331 18.65 -11.71 15.31
CA SER A 331 18.97 -13.02 15.88
C SER A 331 20.46 -13.34 15.76
N PHE A 332 21.10 -12.99 14.65
CA PHE A 332 22.55 -13.09 14.52
C PHE A 332 23.26 -12.21 15.55
N LEU A 333 22.78 -10.99 15.79
CA LEU A 333 23.33 -10.06 16.79
C LEU A 333 22.98 -10.43 18.24
N LYS A 334 22.14 -11.46 18.47
CA LYS A 334 21.57 -11.82 19.78
C LYS A 334 20.72 -10.70 20.41
N LEU A 335 20.01 -9.93 19.59
CA LEU A 335 19.14 -8.84 20.03
C LEU A 335 17.67 -9.24 19.98
N GLU A 336 16.89 -8.78 20.96
CA GLU A 336 15.46 -9.02 21.02
C GLU A 336 14.70 -8.22 19.94
N SER A 337 13.70 -8.87 19.35
CA SER A 337 12.74 -8.26 18.43
C SER A 337 11.36 -8.71 18.81
N LYS A 338 10.71 -7.96 19.70
CA LYS A 338 9.29 -8.15 19.97
C LYS A 338 8.48 -7.49 18.85
N GLY A 339 8.15 -8.29 17.85
CA GLY A 339 6.90 -8.17 17.10
C GLY A 339 6.22 -9.54 17.17
N LYS A 340 5.02 -9.75 16.61
CA LYS A 340 4.53 -11.13 16.48
C LYS A 340 5.62 -11.95 15.77
N ARG A 341 6.25 -12.87 16.50
CA ARG A 341 6.66 -14.13 15.91
C ARG A 341 5.31 -14.70 15.48
N THR A 342 4.95 -14.56 14.20
CA THR A 342 4.06 -15.54 13.62
C THR A 342 4.66 -16.84 14.10
N LYS A 343 3.94 -17.54 15.00
CA LYS A 343 4.33 -18.88 15.42
C LYS A 343 4.75 -19.53 14.12
N LYS A 344 6.00 -20.01 14.07
CA LYS A 344 6.46 -20.96 13.07
C LYS A 344 5.47 -22.10 13.16
N ARG A 345 4.33 -21.97 12.48
CA ARG A 345 3.44 -23.10 12.29
C ARG A 345 4.28 -23.95 11.38
N SER A 346 4.39 -25.20 11.73
CA SER A 346 4.80 -26.28 10.82
C SER A 346 4.18 -26.16 9.41
N ASN A 347 3.14 -25.34 9.26
CA ASN A 347 2.61 -24.86 7.99
C ASN A 347 3.52 -23.95 7.15
N ASP A 348 4.57 -23.26 7.60
CA ASP A 348 5.27 -22.29 6.72
C ASP A 348 6.12 -22.96 5.63
N ARG A 349 6.74 -24.12 5.92
CA ARG A 349 7.28 -25.01 4.88
C ARG A 349 6.17 -25.68 4.05
N GLU A 350 4.99 -25.82 4.63
CA GLU A 350 3.80 -26.34 3.95
C GLU A 350 3.09 -25.26 3.11
N ILE A 351 3.28 -23.97 3.40
CA ILE A 351 2.66 -22.78 2.80
C ILE A 351 3.60 -22.16 1.76
N GLU A 352 4.91 -22.09 1.99
CA GLU A 352 5.89 -21.99 0.89
C GLU A 352 5.73 -23.20 -0.02
N GLY A 353 5.56 -24.40 0.57
CA GLY A 353 5.11 -25.58 -0.14
C GLY A 353 3.77 -25.39 -0.88
N GLN A 354 2.78 -24.65 -0.36
CA GLN A 354 1.46 -24.44 -1.00
C GLN A 354 1.43 -23.27 -1.99
N LEU A 355 2.24 -22.22 -1.80
CA LEU A 355 2.43 -21.10 -2.72
C LEU A 355 3.37 -21.49 -3.88
N MET A 356 4.38 -22.34 -3.62
CA MET A 356 5.17 -23.01 -4.66
C MET A 356 4.42 -24.18 -5.30
N LYS A 357 3.45 -24.81 -4.61
CA LYS A 357 2.38 -25.64 -5.22
C LYS A 357 1.28 -24.80 -5.88
N ARG A 358 1.58 -23.59 -6.38
CA ARG A 358 0.74 -22.91 -7.38
C ARG A 358 0.42 -23.82 -8.59
N THR A 359 1.16 -24.91 -8.76
CA THR A 359 1.23 -25.81 -9.92
C THR A 359 0.56 -27.19 -9.79
N GLN A 360 -0.18 -27.55 -8.73
CA GLN A 360 -0.68 -28.94 -8.60
C GLN A 360 -2.10 -29.24 -9.11
N PHE A 361 -2.92 -28.25 -9.46
CA PHE A 361 -4.23 -28.49 -10.11
C PHE A 361 -4.22 -27.94 -11.53
N LYS A 362 -3.76 -28.77 -12.48
CA LYS A 362 -3.87 -28.47 -13.90
C LYS A 362 -5.32 -28.66 -14.33
N VAL A 363 -6.11 -27.59 -14.26
CA VAL A 363 -7.48 -27.55 -14.74
C VAL A 363 -7.46 -27.77 -16.26
N THR A 364 -8.26 -28.72 -16.74
CA THR A 364 -8.38 -28.98 -18.18
C THR A 364 -9.67 -28.37 -18.74
N MET A 365 -9.66 -27.98 -20.02
CA MET A 365 -10.88 -27.53 -20.71
C MET A 365 -11.95 -28.64 -20.82
N LYS A 366 -11.61 -29.90 -20.55
CA LYS A 366 -12.58 -30.99 -20.43
C LYS A 366 -13.40 -30.84 -19.15
N GLU A 367 -12.73 -30.66 -18.01
CA GLU A 367 -13.38 -30.44 -16.71
C GLU A 367 -14.24 -29.19 -16.71
N VAL A 368 -13.76 -28.11 -17.34
CA VAL A 368 -14.54 -26.86 -17.47
C VAL A 368 -15.85 -27.11 -18.22
N ARG A 369 -15.83 -27.86 -19.34
CA ARG A 369 -17.03 -28.17 -20.12
C ARG A 369 -17.98 -29.11 -19.37
N GLU A 370 -17.47 -30.01 -18.54
CA GLU A 370 -18.29 -30.88 -17.70
C GLU A 370 -19.04 -30.07 -16.64
N GLN A 371 -18.34 -29.18 -15.93
CA GLN A 371 -18.96 -28.32 -14.95
C GLN A 371 -19.90 -27.27 -15.57
N LEU A 372 -19.66 -26.87 -16.82
CA LEU A 372 -20.59 -26.01 -17.56
C LEU A 372 -21.95 -26.68 -17.77
N LYS A 373 -21.96 -28.00 -18.02
CA LYS A 373 -23.21 -28.78 -18.09
C LYS A 373 -23.89 -28.91 -16.73
N ASN A 374 -23.13 -28.96 -15.64
CA ASN A 374 -23.72 -28.95 -14.30
C ASN A 374 -24.38 -27.61 -13.98
N LEU A 375 -23.82 -26.50 -14.48
CA LEU A 375 -24.30 -25.15 -14.18
C LEU A 375 -25.50 -24.71 -15.05
N TYR A 376 -25.60 -25.19 -16.29
CA TYR A 376 -26.66 -24.82 -17.24
C TYR A 376 -27.47 -25.99 -17.81
N GLY A 377 -27.29 -27.20 -17.27
CA GLY A 377 -27.94 -28.42 -17.77
C GLY A 377 -27.18 -29.10 -18.92
N ALA A 378 -27.70 -30.23 -19.41
CA ALA A 378 -27.01 -31.10 -20.39
C ALA A 378 -26.54 -30.40 -21.68
N ASN A 379 -27.21 -29.30 -22.06
CA ASN A 379 -26.92 -28.48 -23.24
C ASN A 379 -25.98 -27.29 -22.95
N GLY A 380 -25.38 -27.20 -21.77
CA GLY A 380 -24.47 -26.12 -21.40
C GLY A 380 -23.21 -26.10 -22.27
N THR A 381 -23.11 -25.13 -23.17
CA THR A 381 -21.95 -24.90 -24.05
C THR A 381 -21.50 -23.44 -23.99
N PHE A 382 -20.25 -23.19 -24.40
CA PHE A 382 -19.80 -21.81 -24.60
C PHE A 382 -20.60 -21.15 -25.73
N LYS A 383 -20.93 -19.87 -25.57
CA LYS A 383 -21.68 -19.07 -26.54
C LYS A 383 -20.84 -18.67 -27.76
N SER A 384 -19.51 -18.58 -27.60
CA SER A 384 -18.59 -18.26 -28.70
C SER A 384 -17.18 -18.82 -28.44
N LYS A 385 -16.35 -18.86 -29.48
CA LYS A 385 -14.94 -19.28 -29.39
C LYS A 385 -14.13 -18.33 -28.50
N GLU A 386 -14.46 -17.05 -28.47
CA GLU A 386 -13.80 -16.04 -27.65
C GLU A 386 -14.19 -16.15 -26.18
N GLN A 387 -15.43 -16.54 -25.87
CA GLN A 387 -15.82 -16.87 -24.50
C GLN A 387 -15.04 -18.09 -23.99
N GLU A 388 -14.88 -19.11 -24.83
CA GLU A 388 -14.08 -20.30 -24.53
C GLU A 388 -12.59 -19.96 -24.35
N ALA A 389 -12.00 -19.18 -25.27
CA ALA A 389 -10.63 -18.69 -25.15
C ALA A 389 -10.43 -17.85 -23.89
N GLY A 390 -11.42 -17.01 -23.54
CA GLY A 390 -11.45 -16.24 -22.30
C GLY A 390 -11.38 -17.13 -21.07
N MET A 391 -12.21 -18.17 -21.03
CA MET A 391 -12.19 -19.17 -19.96
C MET A 391 -10.86 -19.93 -19.88
N GLN A 392 -10.27 -20.26 -21.02
CA GLN A 392 -8.97 -20.92 -21.08
C GLN A 392 -7.85 -20.02 -20.52
N ALA A 393 -7.81 -18.74 -20.90
CA ALA A 393 -6.84 -17.78 -20.37
C ALA A 393 -7.02 -17.58 -18.85
N ILE A 394 -8.26 -17.52 -18.39
CA ILE A 394 -8.65 -17.42 -16.98
C ILE A 394 -8.16 -18.63 -16.18
N THR A 395 -8.33 -19.84 -16.69
CA THR A 395 -7.90 -21.09 -16.04
C THR A 395 -6.38 -21.31 -16.11
N ASN A 396 -5.73 -20.82 -17.16
CA ASN A 396 -4.26 -20.76 -17.28
C ASN A 396 -3.60 -19.64 -16.47
N ASN A 397 -4.40 -18.89 -15.68
CA ASN A 397 -3.93 -17.80 -14.83
C ASN A 397 -3.22 -16.65 -15.59
N ALA A 398 -3.58 -16.41 -16.85
CA ALA A 398 -3.06 -15.29 -17.64
C ALA A 398 -3.45 -13.94 -17.01
N SER A 399 -2.49 -13.03 -16.85
CA SER A 399 -2.70 -11.72 -16.20
C SER A 399 -1.68 -10.70 -16.70
N PRO A 400 -2.05 -9.43 -16.93
CA PRO A 400 -3.41 -8.89 -16.96
C PRO A 400 -4.22 -9.42 -18.16
N LEU A 401 -5.52 -9.63 -18.00
CA LEU A 401 -6.38 -10.17 -19.06
C LEU A 401 -7.55 -9.21 -19.36
N ILE A 402 -7.73 -8.84 -20.63
CA ILE A 402 -8.81 -7.97 -21.08
C ILE A 402 -9.69 -8.74 -22.06
N ILE A 403 -10.95 -8.95 -21.69
CA ILE A 403 -11.90 -9.72 -22.48
C ILE A 403 -13.04 -8.80 -22.93
N ILE A 404 -13.12 -8.61 -24.26
CA ILE A 404 -14.17 -7.83 -24.92
C ILE A 404 -15.17 -8.78 -25.56
N LEU A 405 -16.38 -8.87 -24.98
CA LEU A 405 -17.50 -9.63 -25.53
C LEU A 405 -18.75 -8.73 -25.65
N PRO A 406 -19.60 -8.90 -26.67
CA PRO A 406 -20.85 -8.15 -26.79
C PRO A 406 -21.75 -8.34 -25.54
N THR A 407 -22.67 -7.41 -25.32
CA THR A 407 -23.75 -7.61 -24.32
C THR A 407 -24.50 -8.90 -24.64
N GLY A 408 -24.87 -9.67 -23.62
CA GLY A 408 -25.46 -11.02 -23.81
C GLY A 408 -24.46 -12.12 -24.20
N GLY A 409 -23.22 -11.76 -24.58
CA GLY A 409 -22.14 -12.69 -24.94
C GLY A 409 -21.61 -13.56 -23.80
N GLY A 410 -22.24 -13.50 -22.61
CA GLY A 410 -21.95 -14.41 -21.50
C GLY A 410 -20.72 -14.05 -20.67
N LYS A 411 -20.42 -12.74 -20.51
CA LYS A 411 -19.32 -12.25 -19.65
C LYS A 411 -19.37 -12.79 -18.22
N SER A 412 -20.57 -12.90 -17.63
CA SER A 412 -20.73 -13.38 -16.25
C SER A 412 -20.20 -14.81 -16.02
N LEU A 413 -20.28 -15.67 -17.04
CA LEU A 413 -19.73 -17.02 -16.95
C LEU A 413 -18.22 -17.02 -16.65
N LEU A 414 -17.49 -16.02 -17.16
CA LEU A 414 -16.03 -15.93 -17.06
C LEU A 414 -15.53 -15.79 -15.62
N PHE A 415 -16.34 -15.26 -14.70
CA PHE A 415 -15.99 -15.19 -13.28
C PHE A 415 -16.82 -16.13 -12.40
N MET A 416 -17.98 -16.61 -12.87
CA MET A 416 -18.79 -17.58 -12.13
C MET A 416 -18.21 -19.00 -12.24
N MET A 417 -17.90 -19.44 -13.46
CA MET A 417 -17.42 -20.79 -13.75
C MET A 417 -16.14 -21.15 -12.99
N PRO A 418 -15.09 -20.28 -12.93
CA PRO A 418 -13.86 -20.64 -12.23
C PRO A 418 -14.07 -21.04 -10.78
N THR A 419 -15.11 -20.52 -10.12
CA THR A 419 -15.41 -20.83 -8.72
C THR A 419 -15.94 -22.24 -8.45
N LYS A 420 -16.40 -22.94 -9.51
CA LYS A 420 -16.85 -24.34 -9.44
C LYS A 420 -15.74 -25.34 -9.73
N LEU A 421 -14.54 -24.86 -10.07
CA LEU A 421 -13.41 -25.72 -10.42
C LEU A 421 -12.67 -26.18 -9.17
N LYS A 422 -12.00 -27.33 -9.27
CA LYS A 422 -11.25 -27.89 -8.15
C LYS A 422 -10.11 -26.96 -7.75
N GLY A 423 -10.00 -26.69 -6.45
CA GLY A 423 -8.98 -25.77 -5.91
C GLY A 423 -9.35 -24.29 -6.00
N ALA A 424 -10.56 -23.96 -6.48
CA ALA A 424 -11.03 -22.58 -6.55
C ALA A 424 -11.07 -21.89 -5.18
N ARG A 425 -10.74 -20.61 -5.20
CA ARG A 425 -10.76 -19.71 -4.05
C ARG A 425 -11.72 -18.55 -4.32
N THR A 426 -11.66 -17.52 -3.50
CA THR A 426 -12.55 -16.37 -3.64
C THR A 426 -12.20 -15.59 -4.92
N THR A 427 -13.23 -15.20 -5.67
CA THR A 427 -13.14 -14.22 -6.76
C THR A 427 -13.81 -12.92 -6.33
N ILE A 428 -13.10 -11.80 -6.43
CA ILE A 428 -13.68 -10.48 -6.21
C ILE A 428 -14.21 -9.95 -7.54
N VAL A 429 -15.46 -9.48 -7.57
CA VAL A 429 -16.07 -8.87 -8.76
C VAL A 429 -16.44 -7.42 -8.44
N VAL A 430 -15.74 -6.48 -9.07
CA VAL A 430 -16.03 -5.05 -8.99
C VAL A 430 -17.10 -4.71 -10.01
N ILE A 431 -18.25 -4.24 -9.54
CA ILE A 431 -19.38 -3.83 -10.36
C ILE A 431 -19.52 -2.30 -10.30
N PRO A 432 -19.34 -1.58 -11.42
CA PRO A 432 -19.53 -0.14 -11.46
C PRO A 432 -20.97 0.29 -11.17
N PHE A 433 -21.99 -0.47 -11.52
CA PHE A 433 -23.38 -0.06 -11.32
C PHE A 433 -24.00 -0.78 -10.13
N ILE A 434 -24.33 -0.05 -9.06
CA ILE A 434 -24.93 -0.64 -7.84
C ILE A 434 -26.24 -1.39 -8.16
N ALA A 435 -27.01 -0.91 -9.13
CA ALA A 435 -28.25 -1.57 -9.59
C ALA A 435 -28.03 -2.99 -10.12
N LEU A 436 -26.81 -3.34 -10.56
CA LEU A 436 -26.48 -4.68 -11.06
C LEU A 436 -26.17 -5.71 -9.97
N ILE A 437 -25.95 -5.25 -8.73
CA ILE A 437 -25.48 -6.12 -7.64
C ILE A 437 -26.54 -7.17 -7.31
N ASP A 438 -27.80 -6.77 -7.10
CA ASP A 438 -28.89 -7.68 -6.72
C ASP A 438 -29.14 -8.76 -7.78
N ASP A 439 -29.09 -8.39 -9.07
CA ASP A 439 -29.29 -9.34 -10.16
C ASP A 439 -28.09 -10.26 -10.34
N MET A 440 -26.88 -9.83 -9.97
CA MET A 440 -25.72 -10.70 -9.92
C MET A 440 -25.77 -11.67 -8.75
N LEU A 441 -26.23 -11.22 -7.57
CA LEU A 441 -26.46 -12.09 -6.40
C LEU A 441 -27.50 -13.17 -6.72
N LYS A 442 -28.63 -12.82 -7.36
CA LYS A 442 -29.64 -13.78 -7.81
C LYS A 442 -29.06 -14.79 -8.80
N ARG A 443 -28.26 -14.34 -9.78
CA ARG A 443 -27.60 -15.24 -10.74
C ARG A 443 -26.65 -16.22 -10.06
N CYS A 444 -25.86 -15.76 -9.10
CA CYS A 444 -24.98 -16.64 -8.32
C CYS A 444 -25.79 -17.65 -7.51
N LYS A 445 -26.87 -17.21 -6.84
CA LYS A 445 -27.77 -18.09 -6.09
C LYS A 445 -28.40 -19.17 -6.97
N ASN A 446 -28.90 -18.81 -8.15
CA ASN A 446 -29.50 -19.76 -9.10
C ASN A 446 -28.48 -20.77 -9.65
N ALA A 447 -27.20 -20.40 -9.70
CA ALA A 447 -26.10 -21.28 -10.09
C ALA A 447 -25.47 -22.03 -8.90
N ASP A 448 -26.08 -21.96 -7.72
CA ASP A 448 -25.57 -22.55 -6.47
C ASP A 448 -24.13 -22.10 -6.13
N ILE A 449 -23.82 -20.83 -6.38
CA ILE A 449 -22.53 -20.21 -6.06
C ILE A 449 -22.68 -19.35 -4.82
N SER A 450 -21.89 -19.64 -3.78
CA SER A 450 -21.82 -18.80 -2.58
C SER A 450 -21.32 -17.40 -2.95
N CYS A 451 -22.18 -16.40 -2.78
CA CYS A 451 -21.90 -15.05 -3.23
C CYS A 451 -22.50 -14.02 -2.27
N VAL A 452 -21.72 -12.98 -1.94
CA VAL A 452 -22.16 -11.89 -1.06
C VAL A 452 -21.81 -10.54 -1.66
N GLU A 453 -22.64 -9.53 -1.37
CA GLU A 453 -22.23 -8.14 -1.52
C GLU A 453 -21.31 -7.78 -0.35
N TRP A 454 -20.14 -7.23 -0.66
CA TRP A 454 -19.22 -6.77 0.36
C TRP A 454 -19.79 -5.57 1.11
N LYS A 455 -19.81 -5.72 2.44
CA LYS A 455 -20.13 -4.68 3.41
C LYS A 455 -19.02 -4.62 4.45
N PRO A 456 -18.81 -3.45 5.09
CA PRO A 456 -17.95 -3.35 6.26
C PRO A 456 -18.30 -4.46 7.27
N ASN A 457 -17.31 -5.27 7.68
CA ASN A 457 -17.42 -6.45 8.57
C ASN A 457 -17.80 -7.79 7.89
N CYS A 458 -17.83 -7.86 6.56
CA CYS A 458 -17.90 -9.14 5.87
C CYS A 458 -16.63 -9.96 6.15
N ASN A 459 -16.76 -11.03 6.93
CA ASN A 459 -15.68 -11.97 7.27
C ASN A 459 -15.90 -13.36 6.67
N GLU A 460 -16.93 -13.53 5.85
CA GLU A 460 -17.31 -14.80 5.27
C GLU A 460 -16.36 -15.19 4.13
N ARG A 461 -15.92 -16.45 4.15
CA ARG A 461 -15.22 -17.05 3.02
C ARG A 461 -16.27 -17.59 2.05
N VAL A 462 -16.44 -16.90 0.92
CA VAL A 462 -17.37 -17.28 -0.14
C VAL A 462 -16.67 -17.36 -1.49
N SER A 463 -17.31 -18.01 -2.45
CA SER A 463 -16.83 -18.20 -3.82
C SER A 463 -16.69 -16.87 -4.55
N ILE A 464 -17.68 -15.97 -4.41
CA ILE A 464 -17.69 -14.65 -5.06
C ILE A 464 -18.00 -13.54 -4.05
N VAL A 465 -17.17 -12.50 -4.08
CA VAL A 465 -17.42 -11.26 -3.34
C VAL A 465 -17.69 -10.16 -4.34
N ILE A 466 -18.91 -9.64 -4.35
CA ILE A 466 -19.31 -8.53 -5.21
C ILE A 466 -19.09 -7.22 -4.47
N VAL A 467 -18.44 -6.25 -5.10
CA VAL A 467 -18.24 -4.93 -4.52
C VAL A 467 -18.58 -3.84 -5.53
N SER A 468 -19.20 -2.75 -5.08
CA SER A 468 -19.42 -1.60 -5.95
C SER A 468 -18.10 -0.84 -6.19
N ALA A 469 -17.93 -0.22 -7.36
CA ALA A 469 -16.68 0.50 -7.68
C ALA A 469 -16.32 1.61 -6.67
N ASP A 470 -17.30 2.28 -6.07
CA ASP A 470 -17.10 3.29 -5.01
C ASP A 470 -16.60 2.69 -3.69
N ARG A 471 -17.04 1.48 -3.33
CA ARG A 471 -16.53 0.77 -2.15
C ARG A 471 -15.18 0.11 -2.41
N ALA A 472 -14.96 -0.38 -3.63
CA ALA A 472 -13.72 -1.07 -4.01
C ALA A 472 -12.47 -0.19 -3.86
N VAL A 473 -12.63 1.13 -3.94
CA VAL A 473 -11.51 2.09 -3.81
C VAL A 473 -11.23 2.54 -2.38
N THR A 474 -12.05 2.11 -1.42
CA THR A 474 -11.87 2.45 0.01
C THR A 474 -10.75 1.62 0.65
N GLY A 475 -10.06 2.19 1.63
CA GLY A 475 -9.00 1.49 2.38
C GLY A 475 -9.51 0.20 3.04
N ARG A 476 -10.72 0.22 3.61
CA ARG A 476 -11.34 -0.95 4.27
C ARG A 476 -11.53 -2.13 3.31
N PHE A 477 -11.98 -1.87 2.08
CA PHE A 477 -12.10 -2.93 1.08
C PHE A 477 -10.74 -3.45 0.62
N LYS A 478 -9.78 -2.55 0.39
CA LYS A 478 -8.42 -2.94 -0.01
C LYS A 478 -7.74 -3.80 1.05
N GLY A 479 -7.89 -3.45 2.33
CA GLY A 479 -7.41 -4.26 3.44
C GLY A 479 -8.07 -5.65 3.49
N TYR A 480 -9.38 -5.73 3.24
CA TYR A 480 -10.08 -7.02 3.11
C TYR A 480 -9.53 -7.86 1.95
N ALA A 481 -9.41 -7.27 0.75
CA ALA A 481 -8.92 -7.96 -0.45
C ALA A 481 -7.46 -8.42 -0.28
N MET A 482 -6.61 -7.56 0.28
CA MET A 482 -5.22 -7.91 0.62
C MET A 482 -5.16 -9.03 1.66
N GLY A 483 -6.01 -8.97 2.69
CA GLY A 483 -6.11 -10.03 3.69
C GLY A 483 -6.49 -11.40 3.10
N LEU A 484 -7.39 -11.45 2.11
CA LEU A 484 -7.69 -12.68 1.37
C LEU A 484 -6.49 -13.15 0.53
N HIS A 485 -5.78 -12.24 -0.13
CA HIS A 485 -4.57 -12.56 -0.89
C HIS A 485 -3.49 -13.18 0.01
N LEU A 486 -3.18 -12.56 1.15
CA LEU A 486 -2.15 -13.01 2.09
C LEU A 486 -2.47 -14.38 2.70
N LYS A 487 -3.75 -14.70 2.91
CA LYS A 487 -4.19 -16.03 3.37
C LYS A 487 -4.17 -17.09 2.27
N GLY A 488 -3.77 -16.74 1.05
CA GLY A 488 -3.87 -17.62 -0.11
C GLY A 488 -5.32 -18.01 -0.43
N GLN A 489 -6.26 -17.09 -0.19
CA GLN A 489 -7.71 -17.30 -0.36
C GLN A 489 -8.32 -16.49 -1.51
N LEU A 490 -7.55 -15.60 -2.15
CA LEU A 490 -7.99 -14.82 -3.31
C LEU A 490 -7.35 -15.36 -4.59
N ASP A 491 -8.17 -15.72 -5.58
CA ASP A 491 -7.68 -16.14 -6.90
C ASP A 491 -7.49 -14.96 -7.84
N ARG A 492 -8.48 -14.07 -7.91
CA ARG A 492 -8.55 -13.03 -8.93
C ARG A 492 -9.46 -11.87 -8.56
N ILE A 493 -9.21 -10.74 -9.21
CA ILE A 493 -10.08 -9.56 -9.22
C ILE A 493 -10.60 -9.39 -10.64
N VAL A 494 -11.92 -9.27 -10.75
CA VAL A 494 -12.64 -9.07 -11.99
C VAL A 494 -13.27 -7.69 -11.96
N ILE A 495 -12.99 -6.86 -12.95
CA ILE A 495 -13.63 -5.55 -13.11
C ILE A 495 -14.64 -5.67 -14.25
N ASP A 496 -15.93 -5.64 -13.90
CA ASP A 496 -17.01 -5.61 -14.89
C ASP A 496 -17.21 -4.18 -15.43
N GLU A 497 -17.71 -4.06 -16.65
CA GLU A 497 -17.81 -2.79 -17.40
C GLU A 497 -16.54 -1.92 -17.29
N SER A 498 -15.38 -2.58 -17.43
CA SER A 498 -14.09 -1.99 -17.12
C SER A 498 -13.80 -0.72 -17.93
N HIS A 499 -14.31 -0.61 -19.17
CA HIS A 499 -14.13 0.56 -20.04
C HIS A 499 -14.52 1.91 -19.40
N LEU A 500 -15.35 1.89 -18.35
CA LEU A 500 -15.71 3.08 -17.56
C LEU A 500 -14.51 3.68 -16.80
N THR A 501 -13.43 2.93 -16.59
CA THR A 501 -12.15 3.45 -16.08
C THR A 501 -11.52 4.47 -17.03
N LEU A 502 -11.97 4.52 -18.29
CA LEU A 502 -11.60 5.49 -19.31
C LEU A 502 -12.76 6.45 -19.59
N THR A 503 -13.92 5.94 -19.99
CA THR A 503 -15.03 6.77 -20.49
C THR A 503 -15.78 7.56 -19.40
N ALA A 504 -15.70 7.12 -18.15
CA ALA A 504 -16.34 7.79 -17.01
C ALA A 504 -15.33 8.44 -16.04
N ALA A 505 -14.02 8.33 -16.31
CA ALA A 505 -12.98 8.76 -15.38
C ALA A 505 -13.00 10.26 -15.07
N SER A 506 -13.47 11.10 -15.99
CA SER A 506 -13.49 12.56 -15.83
C SER A 506 -14.54 13.01 -14.79
N TYR A 507 -15.70 12.38 -14.74
CA TYR A 507 -16.81 12.76 -13.86
C TYR A 507 -17.12 11.74 -12.74
N ARG A 508 -16.60 10.51 -12.83
CA ARG A 508 -16.82 9.45 -11.84
C ARG A 508 -15.50 9.05 -11.17
N ARG A 509 -15.11 9.81 -10.14
CA ARG A 509 -13.81 9.70 -9.45
C ARG A 509 -13.43 8.27 -9.04
N CYS A 510 -14.38 7.46 -8.57
CA CYS A 510 -14.10 6.08 -8.16
C CYS A 510 -13.59 5.20 -9.33
N MET A 511 -14.06 5.43 -10.56
CA MET A 511 -13.59 4.68 -11.74
C MET A 511 -12.11 4.96 -12.03
N ARG A 512 -11.67 6.22 -11.87
CA ARG A 512 -10.26 6.62 -11.98
C ARG A 512 -9.39 6.03 -10.86
N GLN A 513 -10.00 5.78 -9.70
CA GLN A 513 -9.31 5.26 -8.52
C GLN A 513 -9.22 3.72 -8.52
N LEU A 514 -9.91 2.99 -9.41
CA LEU A 514 -9.82 1.53 -9.46
C LEU A 514 -8.40 1.01 -9.70
N LYS A 515 -7.54 1.78 -10.39
CA LYS A 515 -6.10 1.48 -10.52
C LYS A 515 -5.37 1.34 -9.17
N THR A 516 -5.94 1.85 -8.09
CA THR A 516 -5.38 1.76 -6.73
C THR A 516 -5.73 0.45 -6.01
N LEU A 517 -6.50 -0.45 -6.64
CA LEU A 517 -6.84 -1.78 -6.13
C LEU A 517 -5.72 -2.80 -6.41
N ALA A 518 -4.47 -2.38 -6.62
CA ALA A 518 -3.33 -3.20 -7.06
C ALA A 518 -2.96 -4.36 -6.10
N ILE A 519 -3.81 -5.38 -6.01
CA ILE A 519 -3.60 -6.63 -5.29
C ILE A 519 -2.90 -7.61 -6.25
N PRO A 520 -1.80 -8.28 -5.87
CA PRO A 520 -1.01 -9.14 -6.74
C PRO A 520 -1.67 -10.53 -6.98
N VAL A 521 -2.86 -10.50 -7.58
CA VAL A 521 -3.63 -11.65 -8.06
C VAL A 521 -3.98 -11.44 -9.54
N GLN A 522 -4.55 -12.45 -10.20
CA GLN A 522 -4.95 -12.30 -11.59
C GLN A 522 -5.98 -11.16 -11.73
N LEU A 523 -5.72 -10.22 -12.63
CA LEU A 523 -6.64 -9.15 -12.97
C LEU A 523 -7.35 -9.44 -14.29
N VAL A 524 -8.68 -9.51 -14.26
CA VAL A 524 -9.54 -9.75 -15.43
C VAL A 524 -10.45 -8.55 -15.64
N SER A 525 -10.30 -7.85 -16.76
CA SER A 525 -11.16 -6.74 -17.17
C SER A 525 -12.18 -7.20 -18.20
N LEU A 526 -13.47 -7.04 -17.91
CA LEU A 526 -14.57 -7.42 -18.78
C LEU A 526 -15.29 -6.18 -19.32
N THR A 527 -15.52 -6.14 -20.63
CA THR A 527 -16.24 -5.01 -21.25
C THR A 527 -16.92 -5.41 -22.56
N ALA A 528 -17.93 -4.64 -22.99
CA ALA A 528 -18.50 -4.73 -24.34
C ALA A 528 -18.00 -3.63 -25.29
N THR A 529 -17.39 -2.58 -24.76
CA THR A 529 -17.29 -1.27 -25.44
C THR A 529 -15.90 -0.67 -25.25
N LEU A 530 -14.89 -1.35 -25.79
CA LEU A 530 -13.51 -0.85 -25.85
C LEU A 530 -12.98 -1.00 -27.28
N PRO A 531 -12.88 0.08 -28.08
CA PRO A 531 -12.32 -0.01 -29.44
C PRO A 531 -10.80 -0.19 -29.41
N PRO A 532 -10.18 -0.87 -30.41
CA PRO A 532 -8.73 -1.12 -30.43
C PRO A 532 -7.86 0.12 -30.25
N ARG A 533 -8.26 1.25 -30.86
CA ARG A 533 -7.55 2.53 -30.74
C ARG A 533 -7.46 3.10 -29.31
N MET A 534 -8.27 2.60 -28.38
CA MET A 534 -8.30 3.05 -26.97
C MET A 534 -7.66 2.03 -26.02
N GLU A 535 -7.07 0.95 -26.53
CA GLU A 535 -6.44 -0.10 -25.70
C GLU A 535 -5.29 0.45 -24.87
N LYS A 536 -4.42 1.27 -25.48
CA LYS A 536 -3.30 1.92 -24.78
C LYS A 536 -3.79 2.84 -23.66
N ASP A 537 -4.72 3.74 -23.96
CA ASP A 537 -5.30 4.65 -22.96
C ASP A 537 -6.01 3.88 -21.83
N PHE A 538 -6.60 2.73 -22.16
CA PHE A 538 -7.26 1.86 -21.19
C PHE A 538 -6.27 1.17 -20.25
N GLU A 539 -5.16 0.65 -20.77
CA GLU A 539 -4.06 0.10 -19.96
C GLU A 539 -3.44 1.17 -19.05
N GLU A 540 -3.15 2.36 -19.59
CA GLU A 540 -2.63 3.49 -18.82
C GLU A 540 -3.62 3.94 -17.72
N GLY A 541 -4.91 3.97 -18.03
CA GLY A 541 -5.97 4.29 -17.07
C GLY A 541 -6.03 3.32 -15.88
N LEU A 542 -5.66 2.05 -16.10
CA LEU A 542 -5.59 1.00 -15.08
C LEU A 542 -4.19 0.80 -14.49
N MET A 543 -3.16 1.49 -14.99
CA MET A 543 -1.75 1.29 -14.62
C MET A 543 -1.28 -0.16 -14.83
N ILE A 544 -1.71 -0.77 -15.94
CA ILE A 544 -1.28 -2.11 -16.36
C ILE A 544 -0.48 -2.02 -17.67
N GLN A 545 0.29 -3.05 -17.99
CA GLN A 545 1.06 -3.15 -19.23
C GLN A 545 1.02 -4.58 -19.76
N GLY A 546 1.00 -4.73 -21.09
CA GLY A 546 1.16 -6.02 -21.75
C GLY A 546 -0.01 -6.97 -21.50
N ALA A 547 -1.23 -6.46 -21.45
CA ALA A 547 -2.39 -7.31 -21.20
C ALA A 547 -2.65 -8.25 -22.39
N GLN A 548 -3.11 -9.46 -22.10
CA GLN A 548 -3.64 -10.34 -23.13
C GLN A 548 -5.06 -9.88 -23.51
N TYR A 549 -5.30 -9.66 -24.80
CA TYR A 549 -6.61 -9.26 -25.31
C TYR A 549 -7.34 -10.44 -25.95
N ILE A 550 -8.60 -10.64 -25.57
CA ILE A 550 -9.52 -11.59 -26.19
C ILE A 550 -10.76 -10.81 -26.62
N ARG A 551 -11.02 -10.76 -27.92
CA ARG A 551 -11.99 -9.83 -28.51
C ARG A 551 -12.93 -10.54 -29.47
N ALA A 552 -14.23 -10.50 -29.17
CA ALA A 552 -15.28 -10.84 -30.12
C ALA A 552 -15.78 -9.59 -30.86
N SER A 553 -16.46 -9.80 -31.99
CA SER A 553 -17.17 -8.71 -32.66
C SER A 553 -18.27 -8.15 -31.75
N THR A 554 -18.25 -6.84 -31.54
CA THR A 554 -19.30 -6.11 -30.81
C THR A 554 -20.34 -5.52 -31.75
N ASN A 555 -20.21 -5.78 -33.06
CA ASN A 555 -21.15 -5.32 -34.07
C ASN A 555 -22.51 -6.01 -33.89
N ARG A 556 -23.56 -5.22 -33.73
CA ARG A 556 -24.94 -5.70 -33.70
C ARG A 556 -25.54 -5.51 -35.08
N ARG A 557 -25.49 -6.56 -35.91
CA ARG A 557 -25.97 -6.51 -37.31
C ARG A 557 -27.45 -6.19 -37.44
N ASN A 558 -28.20 -6.40 -36.37
CA ASN A 558 -29.61 -6.06 -36.21
C ASN A 558 -29.85 -4.58 -35.87
N PHE A 559 -28.81 -3.75 -35.69
CA PHE A 559 -28.97 -2.32 -35.40
C PHE A 559 -28.79 -1.48 -36.66
N LYS A 560 -29.67 -0.51 -36.87
CA LYS A 560 -29.50 0.56 -37.86
C LYS A 560 -28.99 1.82 -37.16
N TYR A 561 -27.90 2.39 -37.65
CA TYR A 561 -27.36 3.65 -37.13
C TYR A 561 -27.70 4.81 -38.08
N SER A 562 -28.27 5.89 -37.55
CA SER A 562 -28.46 7.17 -38.25
C SER A 562 -27.95 8.33 -37.40
N VAL A 563 -27.44 9.36 -38.06
CA VAL A 563 -27.07 10.64 -37.44
C VAL A 563 -27.74 11.73 -38.24
N GLU A 564 -28.66 12.46 -37.61
CA GLU A 564 -29.41 13.56 -38.22
C GLU A 564 -29.02 14.86 -37.51
N GLY A 565 -28.70 15.90 -38.28
CA GLY A 565 -28.58 17.26 -37.75
C GLY A 565 -29.98 17.83 -37.48
N VAL A 566 -30.12 18.61 -36.42
CA VAL A 566 -31.36 19.28 -36.05
C VAL A 566 -31.08 20.77 -35.85
N ASP A 567 -31.94 21.63 -36.39
CA ASP A 567 -31.69 23.08 -36.43
C ASP A 567 -32.11 23.77 -35.13
N SER A 568 -33.06 23.17 -34.40
CA SER A 568 -33.57 23.70 -33.14
C SER A 568 -34.02 22.60 -32.17
N MET A 569 -34.33 22.98 -30.92
CA MET A 569 -34.89 22.04 -29.95
C MET A 569 -36.32 21.65 -30.29
N GLU A 570 -37.06 22.51 -30.98
CA GLU A 570 -38.42 22.28 -31.48
C GLU A 570 -38.40 21.26 -32.63
N ASP A 571 -37.50 21.44 -33.61
CA ASP A 571 -37.28 20.52 -34.73
C ASP A 571 -36.90 19.11 -34.23
N MET A 572 -35.99 19.03 -33.26
CA MET A 572 -35.65 17.77 -32.60
C MET A 572 -36.86 17.09 -31.91
N GLN A 573 -37.75 17.87 -31.29
CA GLN A 573 -38.95 17.32 -30.64
C GLN A 573 -39.94 16.78 -31.66
N GLU A 574 -40.15 17.49 -32.77
CA GLU A 574 -41.03 17.06 -33.86
C GLU A 574 -40.51 15.76 -34.49
N ARG A 575 -39.20 15.71 -34.75
CA ARG A 575 -38.56 14.50 -35.29
C ARG A 575 -38.68 13.29 -34.36
N VAL A 576 -38.48 13.49 -33.06
CA VAL A 576 -38.66 12.42 -32.06
C VAL A 576 -40.11 11.98 -32.00
N LYS A 577 -41.09 12.90 -32.12
CA LYS A 577 -42.52 12.55 -32.19
C LYS A 577 -42.80 11.66 -33.40
N GLU A 578 -42.34 12.05 -34.59
CA GLU A 578 -42.48 11.24 -35.80
C GLU A 578 -41.86 9.83 -35.63
N MET A 579 -40.69 9.72 -34.98
CA MET A 579 -40.04 8.42 -34.74
C MET A 579 -40.79 7.53 -33.75
N ILE A 580 -41.57 8.10 -32.83
CA ILE A 580 -42.39 7.32 -31.89
C ILE A 580 -43.83 7.14 -32.36
N GLU A 581 -44.25 7.83 -33.43
CA GLU A 581 -45.56 7.63 -34.07
C GLU A 581 -45.66 6.21 -34.64
N GLY A 582 -46.81 5.56 -34.40
CA GLY A 582 -47.05 4.17 -34.75
C GLY A 582 -47.53 3.33 -33.56
N ASP A 583 -47.13 2.05 -33.51
CA ASP A 583 -47.57 1.14 -32.44
C ASP A 583 -47.07 1.63 -31.07
N LYS A 584 -48.01 2.08 -30.24
CA LYS A 584 -47.79 2.63 -28.90
C LYS A 584 -47.36 1.58 -27.88
N LYS A 585 -47.44 0.29 -28.21
CA LYS A 585 -46.95 -0.79 -27.34
C LYS A 585 -45.49 -1.14 -27.59
N LYS A 586 -44.89 -0.67 -28.69
CA LYS A 586 -43.47 -0.93 -28.97
C LYS A 586 -42.58 -0.16 -28.02
N ARG A 587 -41.60 -0.87 -27.43
CA ARG A 587 -40.66 -0.30 -26.48
C ARG A 587 -39.66 0.57 -27.21
N ARG A 588 -39.64 1.87 -26.90
CA ARG A 588 -38.69 2.86 -27.45
C ARG A 588 -38.00 3.59 -26.31
N MET A 589 -36.69 3.79 -26.40
CA MET A 589 -35.90 4.47 -25.37
C MET A 589 -35.32 5.77 -25.91
N ILE A 590 -35.57 6.87 -25.21
CA ILE A 590 -35.10 8.20 -25.60
C ILE A 590 -34.15 8.72 -24.53
N PHE A 591 -32.87 8.83 -24.87
CA PHE A 591 -31.85 9.24 -23.90
C PHE A 591 -31.59 10.74 -23.91
N CYS A 592 -31.70 11.40 -22.76
CA CYS A 592 -31.31 12.79 -22.57
C CYS A 592 -30.12 12.95 -21.59
N ARG A 593 -29.36 14.03 -21.75
CA ARG A 593 -28.15 14.29 -20.95
C ARG A 593 -28.40 14.74 -19.51
N SER A 594 -29.59 15.25 -19.19
CA SER A 594 -29.91 15.75 -17.84
C SER A 594 -31.33 15.38 -17.42
N ARG A 595 -31.56 15.33 -16.09
CA ARG A 595 -32.87 15.04 -15.49
C ARG A 595 -33.94 16.03 -15.95
N VAL A 596 -33.61 17.32 -15.92
CA VAL A 596 -34.49 18.41 -16.38
C VAL A 596 -34.90 18.23 -17.84
N LYS A 597 -33.97 17.81 -18.71
CA LYS A 597 -34.29 17.52 -20.12
C LYS A 597 -35.16 16.28 -20.27
N CYS A 598 -34.96 15.25 -19.45
CA CYS A 598 -35.81 14.06 -19.46
C CYS A 598 -37.25 14.42 -19.09
N GLU A 599 -37.44 15.12 -17.97
CA GLU A 599 -38.75 15.57 -17.49
C GLU A 599 -39.48 16.43 -18.53
N ARG A 600 -38.77 17.41 -19.12
CA ARG A 600 -39.34 18.25 -20.17
C ARG A 600 -39.76 17.44 -21.40
N MET A 601 -38.90 16.53 -21.87
CA MET A 601 -39.17 15.71 -23.04
C MET A 601 -40.30 14.71 -22.77
N ALA A 602 -40.32 14.06 -21.61
CA ALA A 602 -41.41 13.16 -21.22
C ALA A 602 -42.77 13.86 -21.18
N ASN A 603 -42.81 15.10 -20.67
CA ASN A 603 -44.01 15.94 -20.72
C ASN A 603 -44.43 16.29 -22.15
N ILE A 604 -43.50 16.53 -23.06
CA ILE A 604 -43.80 16.83 -24.47
C ILE A 604 -44.34 15.60 -25.21
N LEU A 605 -43.75 14.43 -24.94
CA LEU A 605 -44.08 13.16 -25.59
C LEU A 605 -45.22 12.40 -24.88
N GLN A 606 -45.65 12.88 -23.71
CA GLN A 606 -46.69 12.28 -22.87
C GLN A 606 -46.38 10.80 -22.57
N CYS A 607 -45.16 10.53 -22.09
CA CYS A 607 -44.67 9.19 -21.81
C CYS A 607 -43.99 9.07 -20.44
N GLU A 608 -43.62 7.85 -20.04
CA GLU A 608 -42.90 7.66 -18.78
C GLU A 608 -41.51 8.30 -18.82
N VAL A 609 -41.04 8.75 -17.66
CA VAL A 609 -39.70 9.29 -17.45
C VAL A 609 -38.92 8.39 -16.49
N TYR A 610 -37.63 8.19 -16.74
CA TYR A 610 -36.75 7.44 -15.84
C TYR A 610 -35.41 8.13 -15.62
N HIS A 611 -35.10 8.44 -14.36
CA HIS A 611 -33.78 8.92 -13.98
C HIS A 611 -33.45 8.62 -12.52
N ALA A 612 -32.17 8.73 -12.15
CA ALA A 612 -31.70 8.36 -10.81
C ALA A 612 -32.38 9.09 -9.63
N GLY A 613 -32.99 10.26 -9.85
CA GLY A 613 -33.73 11.00 -8.82
C GLY A 613 -35.23 10.75 -8.78
N LEU A 614 -35.75 9.78 -9.54
CA LEU A 614 -37.19 9.47 -9.59
C LEU A 614 -37.57 8.59 -8.39
N GLU A 615 -38.58 9.01 -7.63
CA GLU A 615 -39.20 8.18 -6.60
C GLU A 615 -40.02 7.06 -7.26
N GLY A 616 -39.94 5.83 -6.74
CA GLY A 616 -40.63 4.68 -7.35
C GLY A 616 -40.06 4.23 -8.71
N ARG A 617 -38.77 4.51 -8.97
CA ARG A 617 -38.09 4.15 -10.23
C ARG A 617 -38.22 2.67 -10.60
N SER A 618 -38.20 1.77 -9.61
CA SER A 618 -38.27 0.33 -9.83
C SER A 618 -39.65 -0.09 -10.35
N GLU A 619 -40.70 0.53 -9.82
CA GLU A 619 -42.09 0.35 -10.23
C GLU A 619 -42.33 0.93 -11.63
N CYS A 620 -41.78 2.12 -11.93
CA CYS A 620 -41.80 2.72 -13.27
C CYS A 620 -41.17 1.78 -14.30
N ALA A 621 -39.94 1.31 -14.07
CA ALA A 621 -39.27 0.40 -15.00
C ALA A 621 -40.07 -0.91 -15.20
N LYS A 622 -40.59 -1.52 -14.12
CA LYS A 622 -41.43 -2.73 -14.23
C LYS A 622 -42.70 -2.49 -15.03
N ARG A 623 -43.36 -1.35 -14.79
CA ARG A 623 -44.58 -0.94 -15.51
C ARG A 623 -44.29 -0.76 -16.99
N TRP A 624 -43.24 -0.02 -17.34
CA TRP A 624 -42.84 0.17 -18.73
C TRP A 624 -42.43 -1.13 -19.43
N VAL A 625 -41.66 -2.00 -18.76
CA VAL A 625 -41.33 -3.34 -19.29
C VAL A 625 -42.60 -4.14 -19.57
N THR A 626 -43.62 -4.03 -18.71
CA THR A 626 -44.89 -4.75 -18.89
C THR A 626 -45.78 -4.15 -19.98
N ASN A 627 -45.92 -2.82 -19.98
CA ASN A 627 -46.91 -2.11 -20.80
C ASN A 627 -46.39 -1.71 -22.18
N GLY A 628 -45.07 -1.60 -22.34
CA GLY A 628 -44.43 -1.12 -23.56
C GLY A 628 -44.55 0.40 -23.76
N GLY A 629 -44.23 0.87 -24.97
CA GLY A 629 -44.30 2.28 -25.35
C GLY A 629 -42.97 3.06 -25.20
N PRO A 630 -42.98 4.38 -25.47
CA PRO A 630 -41.80 5.22 -25.30
C PRO A 630 -41.50 5.48 -23.82
N ILE A 631 -40.22 5.54 -23.48
CA ILE A 631 -39.72 6.03 -22.19
C ILE A 631 -38.56 6.99 -22.42
N VAL A 632 -38.60 8.13 -21.73
CA VAL A 632 -37.51 9.11 -21.75
C VAL A 632 -36.64 8.89 -20.53
N ALA A 633 -35.33 8.77 -20.72
CA ALA A 633 -34.44 8.47 -19.62
C ALA A 633 -33.09 9.16 -19.69
N THR A 634 -32.43 9.27 -18.53
CA THR A 634 -30.97 9.40 -18.53
C THR A 634 -30.34 8.03 -18.72
N GLY A 635 -29.01 7.96 -18.87
CA GLY A 635 -28.27 6.69 -18.88
C GLY A 635 -28.45 5.81 -17.63
N ALA A 636 -29.24 6.23 -16.63
CA ALA A 636 -29.67 5.39 -15.52
C ALA A 636 -30.63 4.27 -15.96
N LEU A 637 -31.38 4.44 -17.04
CA LEU A 637 -32.19 3.37 -17.63
C LEU A 637 -31.32 2.59 -18.61
N GLY A 638 -31.04 1.33 -18.32
CA GLY A 638 -30.10 0.49 -19.09
C GLY A 638 -28.87 0.05 -18.29
N THR A 639 -28.58 0.67 -17.14
CA THR A 639 -27.60 0.13 -16.19
C THR A 639 -28.18 -1.07 -15.45
N GLY A 640 -28.03 -2.25 -16.06
CA GLY A 640 -28.26 -3.52 -15.40
C GLY A 640 -29.61 -4.18 -15.59
N MET A 641 -30.44 -3.65 -16.47
CA MET A 641 -31.68 -4.29 -16.88
C MET A 641 -31.47 -4.99 -18.22
N ASP A 642 -31.70 -6.29 -18.27
CA ASP A 642 -31.82 -7.03 -19.53
C ASP A 642 -33.24 -6.83 -20.05
N ILE A 643 -33.41 -5.90 -20.99
CA ILE A 643 -34.72 -5.49 -21.52
C ILE A 643 -34.85 -6.12 -22.90
N GLU A 644 -35.58 -7.23 -22.98
CA GLU A 644 -35.91 -7.87 -24.25
C GLU A 644 -36.98 -7.06 -25.02
N GLY A 645 -37.03 -7.20 -26.34
CA GLY A 645 -38.11 -6.66 -27.18
C GLY A 645 -38.16 -5.13 -27.32
N ILE A 646 -37.01 -4.44 -27.24
CA ILE A 646 -36.89 -3.05 -27.70
C ILE A 646 -36.89 -3.06 -29.23
N GLU A 647 -37.66 -2.16 -29.85
CA GLU A 647 -37.68 -2.04 -31.31
C GLU A 647 -36.29 -1.62 -31.84
N GLU A 648 -35.83 -2.32 -32.88
CA GLU A 648 -34.48 -2.21 -33.46
C GLU A 648 -34.32 -1.07 -34.46
#